data_AF-A0A2K4ZAX4-F1
#
_entry.id   AF-A0A2K4ZAX4-F1
#
_cell.length_a   1.000
_cell.length_b   1.000
_cell.length_c   1.000
_cell.angle_alpha   90.00
_cell.angle_beta   90.00
_cell.angle_gamma   90.00
#
_symmetry.space_group_name_H-M   'P 1'
#
loop_
_entity.id
_entity.type
_entity.pdbx_description
1 polymer ?
#
loop_
_entity_poly.entity_id
_entity_poly.type
_entity_poly.pdbx_seq_one_letter_code
_entity_poly.pdbx_strand_id
1 'polypeptide(L)'
;MKELKIPVVRVRSYLENEVIEFGSGIILSPGYVLTASHILQGDRHVVVLNGEEKDAVIKAGNHVAALLTVDPEALLSETEQRSSREALSSKPETELKREEPADQILLTEEELLTDSTKWSAEGFITDKQIFHPLSGTGLVSAECRELQEDLERDSDYKLKSIEDGYAENYQGLSGAPVMCGKRIVGILQVQHLTERGLLGVGMASVKLFRELLPSDFFRPSQYREEFEERARCFTEKAIDKNIVSRKYIPDIFVEEGGYKENFRYYTEPSLFLKKAVEEVEGINLDAVNKLITGKNPKEPKLDFSDIADFASEHTIEDTLEVLVKRLDAAVRKIEKAEVHPEDAGLSREKRYLMEDGYSYAVKYTLEEIREEISFFQYKTILITKDAGQGKTNFLCDFTCNFLMKKGFPVLFYNAHDFREAFMNRIKKELTLDEKYSWDYVRQALTQVWEREHRAVTVIIDGLNENTALNDFGGYVFDFLKEAQNLPFLKVVLSTRNELLKERFGQLNSEVLGSSFYRMDMRYQSDKFMQRIFWGYLKYFDIEIMESSLLNRTYAMLAHDTLLLRFFCEVNQGKRQVRMLHVYKYSLFQKYYEIKKKESVPEHSPGKEAIFDRLIDHICQLMIDSRQFTEIPRSRLSEEELAMFDRLLEADVIFKQEVQVKRGLLKETEIVLGFTFDEFRDFCITRYILKNSDTESFSALWRRMHAENWSILEGIERYIFFLARTEGEELLPVLEAEKEYKQLYWKNVWELEEEDIGQEDIGRWRAELLTGGEYAASVANFLLSHRDRNYFRTVNTDLLFEMLNQLAINLAVFDSVTQKLFCKTQKDYQGRETGERAGVQSCDKLTEAFQEHKEDKAFIKRNADYLRLSIYMVEIDAYQIGAMWSDVYAEVPETAEEILEKYVMREDLPQLIYHNLEVILDAIIGEDGEEKGTLRENREFEKSGGYGKLGRLRATLNEKTQKHNYKAINSHLAAIWDE
;
A
#
# COMPACT_ATOMS: atom_id res chain seq x y z
N MET A 1 -7.06 -42.70 -15.15
CA MET A 1 -8.21 -41.86 -15.52
C MET A 1 -9.34 -42.82 -15.88
N LYS A 2 -10.51 -42.71 -15.23
CA LYS A 2 -11.73 -43.38 -15.73
C LYS A 2 -12.09 -42.69 -17.04
N GLU A 3 -12.36 -43.44 -18.10
CA GLU A 3 -12.94 -42.89 -19.33
C GLU A 3 -14.27 -42.21 -18.98
N LEU A 4 -14.44 -40.95 -19.38
CA LEU A 4 -15.73 -40.28 -19.31
C LEU A 4 -16.67 -41.05 -20.23
N LYS A 5 -17.67 -41.74 -19.68
CA LYS A 5 -18.76 -42.29 -20.49
C LYS A 5 -19.68 -41.14 -20.88
N ILE A 6 -19.76 -40.84 -22.17
CA ILE A 6 -20.73 -39.87 -22.68
C ILE A 6 -22.12 -40.48 -22.52
N PRO A 7 -23.05 -39.88 -21.75
CA PRO A 7 -24.36 -40.46 -21.49
C PRO A 7 -25.31 -40.18 -22.66
N VAL A 8 -25.08 -40.90 -23.75
CA VAL A 8 -25.87 -40.82 -24.98
C VAL A 8 -27.02 -41.81 -24.92
N VAL A 9 -28.19 -41.38 -25.38
CA VAL A 9 -29.44 -42.15 -25.38
C VAL A 9 -30.02 -42.24 -26.78
N ARG A 10 -30.88 -43.25 -26.99
CA ARG A 10 -31.62 -43.39 -28.24
C ARG A 10 -32.90 -42.57 -28.16
N VAL A 11 -33.19 -41.81 -29.20
CA VAL A 11 -34.43 -41.04 -29.34
C VAL A 11 -35.24 -41.61 -30.49
N ARG A 12 -36.55 -41.75 -30.31
CA ARG A 12 -37.49 -42.17 -31.36
C ARG A 12 -38.71 -41.26 -31.38
N SER A 13 -39.20 -41.00 -32.58
CA SER A 13 -40.44 -40.28 -32.81
C SER A 13 -41.42 -41.16 -33.57
N TYR A 14 -42.65 -41.21 -33.08
CA TYR A 14 -43.72 -42.04 -33.58
C TYR A 14 -44.81 -41.19 -34.22
N LEU A 15 -45.43 -41.71 -35.28
CA LEU A 15 -46.69 -41.23 -35.81
C LEU A 15 -47.61 -42.43 -35.98
N GLU A 16 -48.80 -42.40 -35.37
CA GLU A 16 -49.75 -43.52 -35.43
C GLU A 16 -49.16 -44.89 -34.98
N ASN A 17 -48.20 -44.86 -34.03
CA ASN A 17 -47.42 -46.01 -33.52
C ASN A 17 -46.37 -46.61 -34.46
N GLU A 18 -46.06 -45.96 -35.60
CA GLU A 18 -44.90 -46.30 -36.42
C GLU A 18 -43.74 -45.35 -36.14
N VAL A 19 -42.51 -45.87 -36.03
CA VAL A 19 -41.30 -45.03 -35.88
C VAL A 19 -41.07 -44.31 -37.22
N ILE A 20 -41.24 -43.00 -37.23
CA ILE A 20 -41.00 -42.18 -38.42
C ILE A 20 -39.59 -41.60 -38.45
N GLU A 21 -39.02 -41.31 -37.28
CA GLU A 21 -37.69 -40.72 -37.13
C GLU A 21 -36.99 -41.29 -35.90
N PHE A 22 -35.67 -41.41 -35.98
CA PHE A 22 -34.84 -41.92 -34.90
C PHE A 22 -33.48 -41.24 -34.89
N GLY A 23 -32.93 -41.09 -33.69
CA GLY A 23 -31.69 -40.35 -33.50
C GLY A 23 -30.98 -40.67 -32.19
N SER A 24 -30.01 -39.84 -31.88
CA SER A 24 -29.22 -39.84 -30.65
C SER A 24 -29.59 -38.63 -29.80
N GLY A 25 -29.51 -38.75 -28.49
CA GLY A 25 -29.72 -37.65 -27.56
C GLY A 25 -28.71 -37.67 -26.41
N ILE A 26 -28.54 -36.54 -25.73
CA ILE A 26 -27.55 -36.35 -24.67
C ILE A 26 -28.30 -36.10 -23.36
N ILE A 27 -28.03 -36.89 -22.32
CA ILE A 27 -28.63 -36.67 -21.00
C ILE A 27 -27.90 -35.51 -20.31
N LEU A 28 -28.41 -34.29 -20.32
CA LEU A 28 -27.73 -33.15 -19.70
C LEU A 28 -27.74 -33.18 -18.16
N SER A 29 -28.85 -33.63 -17.58
CA SER A 29 -29.05 -33.84 -16.15
C SER A 29 -30.24 -34.77 -15.92
N PRO A 30 -30.49 -35.26 -14.68
CA PRO A 30 -31.67 -36.07 -14.41
C PRO A 30 -32.95 -35.36 -14.88
N GLY A 31 -33.68 -35.98 -15.80
CA GLY A 31 -34.90 -35.48 -16.40
C GLY A 31 -34.77 -34.68 -17.69
N TYR A 32 -33.54 -34.39 -18.18
CA TYR A 32 -33.33 -33.55 -19.36
C TYR A 32 -32.48 -34.23 -20.44
N VAL A 33 -32.99 -34.26 -21.67
CA VAL A 33 -32.30 -34.83 -22.84
C VAL A 33 -32.26 -33.81 -23.98
N LEU A 34 -31.09 -33.52 -24.53
CA LEU A 34 -30.90 -32.69 -25.71
C LEU A 34 -30.79 -33.56 -26.97
N THR A 35 -31.49 -33.20 -28.04
CA THR A 35 -31.44 -33.92 -29.33
C THR A 35 -31.59 -32.92 -30.49
N ALA A 36 -31.34 -33.36 -31.73
CA ALA A 36 -31.61 -32.55 -32.92
C ALA A 36 -33.13 -32.44 -33.18
N SER A 37 -33.58 -31.26 -33.62
CA SER A 37 -35.01 -30.95 -33.77
C SER A 37 -35.71 -31.78 -34.84
N HIS A 38 -35.03 -32.06 -35.96
CA HIS A 38 -35.63 -32.80 -37.08
C HIS A 38 -35.93 -34.27 -36.75
N ILE A 39 -35.45 -34.79 -35.62
CA ILE A 39 -35.79 -36.13 -35.12
C ILE A 39 -37.23 -36.16 -34.55
N LEU A 40 -37.79 -35.01 -34.19
CA LEU A 40 -39.04 -34.91 -33.42
C LEU A 40 -40.23 -34.50 -34.32
N GLN A 41 -40.58 -35.30 -35.31
CA GLN A 41 -41.63 -34.99 -36.29
C GLN A 41 -43.01 -35.63 -36.01
N GLY A 42 -43.10 -36.44 -34.97
CA GLY A 42 -44.25 -37.30 -34.67
C GLY A 42 -45.23 -36.75 -33.63
N ASP A 43 -46.25 -37.53 -33.28
CA ASP A 43 -47.22 -37.23 -32.21
C ASP A 43 -46.78 -37.75 -30.83
N ARG A 44 -45.82 -38.68 -30.80
CA ARG A 44 -45.25 -39.26 -29.57
C ARG A 44 -43.73 -39.39 -29.70
N HIS A 45 -43.00 -38.96 -28.67
CA HIS A 45 -41.54 -39.06 -28.60
C HIS A 45 -41.13 -39.89 -27.38
N VAL A 46 -40.09 -40.72 -27.56
CA VAL A 46 -39.56 -41.55 -26.47
C VAL A 46 -38.04 -41.51 -26.44
N VAL A 47 -37.50 -41.69 -25.23
CA VAL A 47 -36.08 -41.93 -24.98
C VAL A 47 -35.93 -43.39 -24.52
N VAL A 48 -35.01 -44.14 -25.13
CA VAL A 48 -34.78 -45.54 -24.76
C VAL A 48 -33.66 -45.61 -23.71
N LEU A 49 -34.01 -46.08 -22.51
CA LEU A 49 -33.13 -46.23 -21.36
C LEU A 49 -33.11 -47.69 -20.92
N ASN A 50 -31.93 -48.30 -20.81
CA ASN A 50 -31.78 -49.72 -20.43
C ASN A 50 -32.64 -50.71 -21.26
N GLY A 51 -32.94 -50.36 -22.51
CA GLY A 51 -33.79 -51.16 -23.40
C GLY A 51 -35.30 -50.90 -23.27
N GLU A 52 -35.73 -50.03 -22.36
CA GLU A 52 -37.13 -49.63 -22.20
C GLU A 52 -37.40 -48.26 -22.83
N GLU A 53 -38.54 -48.09 -23.47
CA GLU A 53 -38.99 -46.79 -23.97
C GLU A 53 -39.66 -45.99 -22.85
N LYS A 54 -39.20 -44.75 -22.66
CA LYS A 54 -39.78 -43.78 -21.73
C LYS A 54 -40.33 -42.61 -22.52
N ASP A 55 -41.58 -42.23 -22.26
CA ASP A 55 -42.19 -41.08 -22.93
C ASP A 55 -41.43 -39.80 -22.58
N ALA A 56 -41.24 -38.95 -23.59
CA ALA A 56 -40.51 -37.70 -23.49
C ALA A 56 -41.36 -36.55 -24.02
N VAL A 57 -41.35 -35.41 -23.33
CA VAL A 57 -42.10 -34.21 -23.70
C VAL A 57 -41.14 -33.10 -24.11
N ILE A 58 -41.40 -32.45 -25.24
CA ILE A 58 -40.63 -31.29 -25.70
C ILE A 58 -40.88 -30.13 -24.73
N LYS A 59 -39.84 -29.71 -23.99
CA LYS A 59 -39.91 -28.57 -23.09
C LYS A 59 -39.62 -27.26 -23.83
N ALA A 60 -38.61 -27.28 -24.69
CA ALA A 60 -38.21 -26.14 -25.51
C ALA A 60 -37.53 -26.65 -26.78
N GLY A 61 -37.56 -25.88 -27.85
CA GLY A 61 -36.87 -26.24 -29.08
C GLY A 61 -36.79 -25.07 -30.04
N ASN A 62 -35.83 -25.14 -30.95
CA ASN A 62 -35.69 -24.24 -32.09
C ASN A 62 -35.55 -25.06 -33.38
N HIS A 63 -35.08 -24.44 -34.47
CA HIS A 63 -34.93 -25.13 -35.75
C HIS A 63 -33.81 -26.19 -35.76
N VAL A 64 -32.80 -26.09 -34.87
CA VAL A 64 -31.66 -27.03 -34.85
C VAL A 64 -31.74 -28.08 -33.75
N ALA A 65 -32.19 -27.72 -32.55
CA ALA A 65 -32.14 -28.57 -31.37
C ALA A 65 -33.40 -28.45 -30.52
N ALA A 66 -33.68 -29.51 -29.76
CA ALA A 66 -34.79 -29.59 -28.84
C ALA A 66 -34.38 -30.18 -27.50
N LEU A 67 -34.89 -29.58 -26.42
CA LEU A 67 -34.75 -30.03 -25.05
C LEU A 67 -36.00 -30.82 -24.66
N LEU A 68 -35.81 -32.11 -24.40
CA LEU A 68 -36.82 -33.04 -23.92
C LEU A 68 -36.79 -33.11 -22.39
N THR A 69 -37.97 -33.33 -21.82
CA THR A 69 -38.18 -33.71 -20.42
C THR A 69 -38.63 -35.16 -20.34
N VAL A 70 -38.00 -35.91 -19.45
CA VAL A 70 -38.30 -37.32 -19.15
C VAL A 70 -38.48 -37.44 -17.64
N ASP A 71 -39.26 -38.41 -17.17
CA ASP A 71 -39.40 -38.68 -15.74
C ASP A 71 -38.00 -38.87 -15.09
N PRO A 72 -37.60 -38.01 -14.11
CA PRO A 72 -36.29 -38.08 -13.49
C PRO A 72 -36.00 -39.43 -12.83
N GLU A 73 -37.03 -40.12 -12.30
CA GLU A 73 -36.84 -41.45 -11.69
C GLU A 73 -36.45 -42.52 -12.71
N ALA A 74 -36.82 -42.32 -13.99
CA ALA A 74 -36.52 -43.23 -15.08
C ALA A 74 -35.06 -43.14 -15.58
N LEU A 75 -34.33 -42.09 -15.20
CA LEU A 75 -32.94 -41.81 -15.62
C LEU A 75 -31.88 -42.19 -14.57
N LEU A 76 -32.27 -42.59 -13.35
CA LEU A 76 -31.37 -42.96 -12.26
C LEU A 76 -31.03 -44.47 -12.28
N SER A 77 -29.79 -44.85 -11.91
CA SER A 77 -29.44 -46.25 -11.69
C SER A 77 -30.15 -46.85 -10.47
N GLU A 78 -30.33 -48.18 -10.40
CA GLU A 78 -30.96 -48.87 -9.23
C GLU A 78 -30.29 -48.50 -7.88
N THR A 79 -28.99 -48.23 -7.90
CA THR A 79 -28.20 -47.74 -6.76
C THR A 79 -28.51 -46.29 -6.38
N GLU A 80 -28.71 -45.41 -7.35
CA GLU A 80 -29.04 -44.00 -7.13
C GLU A 80 -30.50 -43.79 -6.76
N GLN A 81 -31.40 -44.65 -7.26
CA GLN A 81 -32.81 -44.72 -6.84
C GLN A 81 -32.97 -45.11 -5.35
N ARG A 82 -32.02 -45.87 -4.78
CA ARG A 82 -31.98 -46.15 -3.33
C ARG A 82 -31.47 -44.94 -2.53
N SER A 83 -30.39 -44.31 -2.98
CA SER A 83 -29.81 -43.14 -2.31
C SER A 83 -30.73 -41.91 -2.35
N SER A 84 -31.48 -41.69 -3.44
CA SER A 84 -32.46 -40.61 -3.53
C SER A 84 -33.65 -40.81 -2.58
N ARG A 85 -34.15 -42.05 -2.47
CA ARG A 85 -35.19 -42.42 -1.50
C ARG A 85 -34.73 -42.31 -0.05
N GLU A 86 -33.45 -42.54 0.24
CA GLU A 86 -32.87 -42.37 1.58
C GLU A 86 -32.60 -40.88 1.91
N ALA A 87 -32.12 -40.09 0.94
CA ALA A 87 -31.84 -38.65 1.11
C ALA A 87 -33.10 -37.81 1.36
N LEU A 88 -34.25 -38.20 0.78
CA LEU A 88 -35.56 -37.59 1.04
C LEU A 88 -36.10 -37.81 2.47
N SER A 89 -35.46 -38.67 3.27
CA SER A 89 -35.89 -38.96 4.65
C SER A 89 -35.03 -38.32 5.74
N SER A 90 -33.87 -37.75 5.43
CA SER A 90 -32.98 -37.19 6.46
C SER A 90 -31.95 -36.20 5.91
N LYS A 91 -32.27 -34.90 5.87
CA LYS A 91 -31.37 -33.76 6.26
C LYS A 91 -31.99 -32.39 5.89
N PRO A 92 -31.65 -31.30 6.62
CA PRO A 92 -32.13 -29.94 6.31
C PRO A 92 -31.34 -29.28 5.17
N GLU A 93 -32.01 -28.38 4.44
CA GLU A 93 -31.58 -27.73 3.17
C GLU A 93 -30.31 -26.85 3.21
N THR A 94 -29.60 -26.74 4.34
CA THR A 94 -28.53 -25.75 4.52
C THR A 94 -27.09 -26.28 4.42
N GLU A 95 -26.88 -27.59 4.27
CA GLU A 95 -25.53 -28.18 4.22
C GLU A 95 -25.12 -28.82 2.86
N LEU A 96 -25.94 -28.74 1.81
CA LEU A 96 -25.53 -29.16 0.46
C LEU A 96 -24.80 -28.03 -0.29
N LYS A 97 -23.53 -27.76 0.03
CA LYS A 97 -22.63 -27.05 -0.89
C LYS A 97 -21.25 -27.71 -0.92
N ARG A 98 -20.89 -28.14 -2.15
CA ARG A 98 -19.56 -28.48 -2.68
C ARG A 98 -19.03 -29.89 -2.40
N GLU A 99 -19.65 -30.88 -3.03
CA GLU A 99 -18.88 -31.89 -3.77
C GLU A 99 -19.45 -31.89 -5.20
N GLU A 100 -18.68 -31.41 -6.18
CA GLU A 100 -19.10 -31.48 -7.59
C GLU A 100 -19.05 -32.96 -8.02
N PRO A 101 -20.16 -33.57 -8.48
CA PRO A 101 -20.11 -34.92 -9.02
C PRO A 101 -19.24 -34.92 -10.28
N ALA A 102 -18.25 -35.80 -10.31
CA ALA A 102 -17.19 -35.87 -11.33
C ALA A 102 -17.67 -36.18 -12.77
N ASP A 103 -18.98 -36.34 -12.98
CA ASP A 103 -19.60 -36.85 -14.21
C ASP A 103 -20.59 -35.85 -14.87
N GLN A 104 -20.56 -34.56 -14.51
CA GLN A 104 -21.45 -33.56 -15.10
C GLN A 104 -21.03 -33.23 -16.55
N ILE A 105 -22.00 -33.21 -17.46
CA ILE A 105 -21.79 -32.84 -18.87
C ILE A 105 -21.63 -31.33 -19.00
N LEU A 106 -20.55 -30.90 -19.64
CA LEU A 106 -20.17 -29.50 -19.76
C LEU A 106 -20.16 -29.08 -21.23
N LEU A 107 -21.06 -28.17 -21.59
CA LEU A 107 -21.10 -27.53 -22.90
C LEU A 107 -20.22 -26.29 -22.90
N THR A 108 -19.67 -25.92 -24.05
CA THR A 108 -18.93 -24.66 -24.19
C THR A 108 -19.15 -24.03 -25.56
N GLU A 109 -19.12 -22.71 -25.57
CA GLU A 109 -19.08 -21.87 -26.77
C GLU A 109 -17.70 -21.24 -26.98
N GLU A 110 -16.78 -21.45 -26.04
CA GLU A 110 -15.48 -20.77 -26.01
C GLU A 110 -14.37 -21.60 -26.68
N GLU A 111 -14.67 -22.83 -27.08
CA GLU A 111 -13.68 -23.69 -27.72
C GLU A 111 -13.41 -23.22 -29.14
N LEU A 112 -12.13 -23.05 -29.48
CA LEU A 112 -11.74 -22.67 -30.83
C LEU A 112 -11.85 -23.87 -31.77
N LEU A 113 -12.76 -23.75 -32.73
CA LEU A 113 -13.03 -24.77 -33.73
C LEU A 113 -12.29 -24.40 -35.02
N THR A 114 -11.23 -25.15 -35.34
CA THR A 114 -10.36 -24.93 -36.50
C THR A 114 -10.23 -26.20 -37.34
N ASP A 115 -9.59 -26.08 -38.50
CA ASP A 115 -9.25 -27.20 -39.38
C ASP A 115 -8.27 -28.22 -38.78
N SER A 116 -7.67 -27.91 -37.63
CA SER A 116 -6.77 -28.77 -36.87
C SER A 116 -7.36 -29.27 -35.54
N THR A 117 -8.58 -28.85 -35.20
CA THR A 117 -9.25 -29.28 -33.96
C THR A 117 -9.61 -30.77 -34.04
N LYS A 118 -9.13 -31.55 -33.06
CA LYS A 118 -9.55 -32.94 -32.88
C LYS A 118 -10.93 -33.00 -32.25
N TRP A 119 -11.80 -33.82 -32.82
CA TRP A 119 -13.17 -33.99 -32.35
C TRP A 119 -13.52 -35.48 -32.27
N SER A 120 -14.48 -35.79 -31.39
CA SER A 120 -15.07 -37.12 -31.26
C SER A 120 -16.57 -37.00 -31.03
N ALA A 121 -17.35 -38.00 -31.42
CA ALA A 121 -18.77 -38.07 -31.21
C ALA A 121 -19.17 -39.52 -30.95
N GLU A 122 -20.12 -39.73 -30.05
CA GLU A 122 -20.67 -41.04 -29.75
C GLU A 122 -22.18 -40.99 -29.95
N GLY A 123 -22.74 -41.96 -30.66
CA GLY A 123 -24.19 -41.99 -30.90
C GLY A 123 -24.66 -43.32 -31.40
N PHE A 124 -25.78 -43.30 -32.11
CA PHE A 124 -26.41 -44.51 -32.64
C PHE A 124 -26.61 -44.35 -34.15
N ILE A 125 -26.34 -45.40 -34.93
CA ILE A 125 -26.63 -45.43 -36.37
C ILE A 125 -27.66 -46.50 -36.71
N THR A 126 -28.25 -46.38 -37.89
CA THR A 126 -29.25 -47.27 -38.50
C THR A 126 -30.58 -47.31 -37.73
N ASP A 127 -31.60 -47.88 -38.36
CA ASP A 127 -32.92 -48.15 -37.75
C ASP A 127 -32.83 -49.01 -36.47
N LYS A 128 -31.80 -49.85 -36.36
CA LYS A 128 -31.50 -50.65 -35.18
C LYS A 128 -30.87 -49.86 -34.04
N GLN A 129 -30.49 -48.59 -34.24
CA GLN A 129 -29.82 -47.72 -33.28
C GLN A 129 -28.64 -48.42 -32.58
N ILE A 130 -27.71 -48.92 -33.40
CA ILE A 130 -26.47 -49.56 -32.96
C ILE A 130 -25.49 -48.48 -32.51
N PHE A 131 -24.87 -48.67 -31.35
CA PHE A 131 -23.90 -47.71 -30.82
C PHE A 131 -22.71 -47.56 -31.78
N HIS A 132 -22.31 -46.32 -32.04
CA HIS A 132 -21.31 -45.99 -33.04
C HIS A 132 -20.48 -44.78 -32.59
N PRO A 133 -19.19 -44.98 -32.27
CA PRO A 133 -18.25 -43.90 -32.05
C PRO A 133 -17.68 -43.38 -33.37
N LEU A 134 -17.39 -42.08 -33.43
CA LEU A 134 -16.83 -41.38 -34.57
C LEU A 134 -15.75 -40.39 -34.09
N SER A 135 -14.61 -40.29 -34.75
CA SER A 135 -13.61 -39.26 -34.45
C SER A 135 -12.84 -38.81 -35.68
N GLY A 136 -12.29 -37.61 -35.62
CA GLY A 136 -11.51 -37.03 -36.71
C GLY A 136 -10.84 -35.72 -36.35
N THR A 137 -10.32 -35.05 -37.38
CA THR A 137 -9.63 -33.76 -37.24
C THR A 137 -10.18 -32.74 -38.23
N GLY A 138 -10.55 -31.57 -37.72
CA GLY A 138 -10.93 -30.39 -38.48
C GLY A 138 -12.42 -30.10 -38.44
N LEU A 139 -12.74 -28.90 -37.95
CA LEU A 139 -14.06 -28.29 -37.91
C LEU A 139 -14.02 -26.99 -38.72
N VAL A 140 -14.79 -26.92 -39.80
CA VAL A 140 -14.77 -25.76 -40.71
C VAL A 140 -16.10 -25.05 -40.66
N SER A 141 -16.07 -23.76 -40.30
CA SER A 141 -17.24 -22.87 -40.29
C SER A 141 -17.80 -22.68 -41.71
N ALA A 142 -19.13 -22.65 -41.80
CA ALA A 142 -19.90 -22.38 -43.00
C ALA A 142 -19.71 -20.95 -43.57
N GLU A 143 -19.14 -20.01 -42.82
CA GLU A 143 -18.94 -18.61 -43.23
C GLU A 143 -17.83 -18.42 -44.29
N CYS A 144 -17.03 -19.46 -44.57
CA CYS A 144 -16.05 -19.44 -45.66
C CYS A 144 -16.76 -19.50 -47.03
N ARG A 145 -16.65 -18.41 -47.81
CA ARG A 145 -17.28 -18.13 -49.12
C ARG A 145 -17.24 -19.24 -50.19
N GLU A 146 -16.43 -20.29 -50.02
CA GLU A 146 -16.31 -21.40 -50.97
C GLU A 146 -17.27 -22.58 -50.69
N LEU A 147 -18.00 -22.58 -49.57
CA LEU A 147 -18.83 -23.72 -49.12
C LEU A 147 -20.35 -23.42 -49.04
N GLN A 148 -20.78 -22.23 -49.44
CA GLN A 148 -22.17 -21.75 -49.28
C GLN A 148 -23.21 -22.50 -50.12
N GLU A 149 -22.82 -23.24 -51.16
CA GLU A 149 -23.77 -23.90 -52.07
C GLU A 149 -24.28 -25.27 -51.54
N ASP A 150 -23.64 -25.84 -50.51
CA ASP A 150 -23.87 -27.21 -50.01
C ASP A 150 -24.24 -27.30 -48.52
N LEU A 151 -24.75 -26.22 -47.90
CA LEU A 151 -25.08 -26.21 -46.46
C LEU A 151 -26.53 -25.80 -46.23
N GLU A 152 -27.28 -26.68 -45.56
CA GLU A 152 -28.66 -26.46 -45.17
C GLU A 152 -28.78 -25.59 -43.91
N ARG A 153 -30.02 -25.16 -43.60
CA ARG A 153 -30.37 -24.25 -42.49
C ARG A 153 -29.92 -24.71 -41.11
N ASP A 154 -29.59 -25.98 -40.92
CA ASP A 154 -29.54 -26.59 -39.59
C ASP A 154 -28.12 -26.88 -39.07
N SER A 155 -27.06 -26.58 -39.83
CA SER A 155 -25.65 -26.80 -39.42
C SER A 155 -24.74 -25.60 -39.76
N ASP A 156 -23.88 -25.20 -38.82
CA ASP A 156 -22.91 -24.10 -38.99
C ASP A 156 -21.45 -24.59 -39.14
N TYR A 157 -21.18 -25.89 -38.90
CA TYR A 157 -19.86 -26.50 -39.11
C TYR A 157 -19.92 -27.79 -39.92
N LYS A 158 -18.89 -28.00 -40.77
CA LYS A 158 -18.59 -29.30 -41.40
C LYS A 158 -17.43 -29.99 -40.67
N LEU A 159 -17.62 -31.26 -40.34
CA LEU A 159 -16.60 -32.13 -39.76
C LEU A 159 -15.78 -32.77 -40.88
N LYS A 160 -14.47 -32.49 -40.92
CA LYS A 160 -13.53 -33.03 -41.91
C LYS A 160 -12.73 -34.21 -41.35
N SER A 161 -12.09 -34.93 -42.26
CA SER A 161 -11.09 -35.98 -42.00
C SER A 161 -11.50 -36.93 -40.88
N ILE A 162 -12.56 -37.71 -41.12
CA ILE A 162 -12.93 -38.82 -40.23
C ILE A 162 -11.76 -39.80 -40.21
N GLU A 163 -11.15 -39.97 -39.04
CA GLU A 163 -10.00 -40.84 -38.80
C GLU A 163 -10.47 -42.23 -38.36
N ASP A 164 -11.50 -42.29 -37.52
CA ASP A 164 -12.08 -43.53 -37.00
C ASP A 164 -13.62 -43.46 -36.99
N GLY A 165 -14.27 -44.61 -37.14
CA GLY A 165 -15.74 -44.72 -37.14
C GLY A 165 -16.41 -44.52 -38.50
N TYR A 166 -15.71 -44.80 -39.60
CA TYR A 166 -16.31 -44.71 -40.94
C TYR A 166 -17.50 -45.68 -41.10
N ALA A 167 -18.65 -45.19 -41.57
CA ALA A 167 -19.80 -46.01 -41.91
C ALA A 167 -20.45 -45.58 -43.23
N GLU A 168 -21.05 -46.54 -43.94
CA GLU A 168 -21.81 -46.29 -45.18
C GLU A 168 -23.14 -45.57 -44.93
N ASN A 169 -23.63 -45.57 -43.68
CA ASN A 169 -24.86 -44.89 -43.29
C ASN A 169 -24.75 -44.35 -41.85
N TYR A 170 -24.83 -43.03 -41.70
CA TYR A 170 -24.83 -42.31 -40.42
C TYR A 170 -26.24 -41.94 -39.93
N GLN A 171 -27.30 -42.36 -40.62
CA GLN A 171 -28.68 -42.12 -40.20
C GLN A 171 -28.88 -42.60 -38.76
N GLY A 172 -29.42 -41.73 -37.90
CA GLY A 172 -29.52 -41.95 -36.45
C GLY A 172 -28.49 -41.19 -35.60
N LEU A 173 -27.35 -40.73 -36.17
CA LEU A 173 -26.35 -39.98 -35.40
C LEU A 173 -26.78 -38.55 -35.06
N SER A 174 -27.82 -38.03 -35.73
CA SER A 174 -28.36 -36.72 -35.41
C SER A 174 -28.66 -36.60 -33.92
N GLY A 175 -28.25 -35.48 -33.31
CA GLY A 175 -28.36 -35.24 -31.87
C GLY A 175 -27.24 -35.85 -31.01
N ALA A 176 -26.29 -36.59 -31.60
CA ALA A 176 -25.09 -37.04 -30.89
C ALA A 176 -24.17 -35.85 -30.51
N PRO A 177 -23.53 -35.87 -29.33
CA PRO A 177 -22.64 -34.80 -28.91
C PRO A 177 -21.34 -34.81 -29.70
N VAL A 178 -20.87 -33.63 -30.09
CA VAL A 178 -19.50 -33.44 -30.60
C VAL A 178 -18.64 -32.94 -29.46
N MET A 179 -17.61 -33.71 -29.14
CA MET A 179 -16.65 -33.48 -28.07
C MET A 179 -15.32 -32.95 -28.61
N CYS A 180 -14.85 -31.86 -28.02
CA CYS A 180 -13.46 -31.41 -28.13
C CYS A 180 -12.83 -31.50 -26.73
N GLY A 181 -11.84 -32.38 -26.55
CA GLY A 181 -11.29 -32.66 -25.24
C GLY A 181 -12.37 -33.16 -24.26
N LYS A 182 -12.60 -32.40 -23.18
CA LYS A 182 -13.64 -32.70 -22.17
C LYS A 182 -14.90 -31.84 -22.31
N ARG A 183 -15.15 -31.23 -23.47
CA ARG A 183 -16.26 -30.29 -23.67
C ARG A 183 -17.13 -30.69 -24.85
N ILE A 184 -18.44 -30.56 -24.69
CA ILE A 184 -19.37 -30.61 -25.82
C ILE A 184 -19.36 -29.24 -26.51
N VAL A 185 -19.04 -29.24 -27.80
CA VAL A 185 -18.98 -28.03 -28.65
C VAL A 185 -20.13 -27.93 -29.65
N GLY A 186 -20.96 -28.98 -29.74
CA GLY A 186 -22.16 -29.00 -30.56
C GLY A 186 -22.85 -30.35 -30.56
N ILE A 187 -23.88 -30.46 -31.40
CA ILE A 187 -24.57 -31.72 -31.70
C ILE A 187 -24.53 -32.00 -33.20
N LEU A 188 -24.46 -33.27 -33.57
CA LEU A 188 -24.45 -33.69 -34.96
C LEU A 188 -25.79 -33.42 -35.64
N GLN A 189 -25.71 -32.91 -36.86
CA GLN A 189 -26.80 -32.64 -37.78
C GLN A 189 -26.45 -33.36 -39.10
N VAL A 190 -27.36 -34.12 -39.67
CA VAL A 190 -27.04 -34.94 -40.85
C VAL A 190 -27.89 -34.47 -42.02
N GLN A 191 -27.25 -34.08 -43.14
CA GLN A 191 -27.73 -34.31 -44.52
C GLN A 191 -26.57 -34.49 -45.54
N HIS A 192 -26.54 -35.72 -46.11
CA HIS A 192 -26.07 -36.21 -47.43
C HIS A 192 -24.60 -36.21 -47.93
N LEU A 193 -24.43 -37.12 -48.92
CA LEU A 193 -23.24 -37.50 -49.69
C LEU A 193 -22.62 -36.30 -50.42
N THR A 194 -21.32 -36.06 -50.19
CA THR A 194 -20.51 -35.11 -50.98
C THR A 194 -20.50 -35.48 -52.47
N GLU A 195 -20.09 -34.55 -53.35
CA GLU A 195 -19.98 -34.72 -54.83
C GLU A 195 -19.21 -35.98 -55.29
N ARG A 196 -18.47 -36.65 -54.39
CA ARG A 196 -17.73 -37.90 -54.62
C ARG A 196 -18.42 -39.16 -54.08
N GLY A 197 -19.63 -39.07 -53.53
CA GLY A 197 -20.33 -40.18 -52.89
C GLY A 197 -19.78 -40.55 -51.50
N LEU A 198 -19.11 -39.63 -50.80
CA LEU A 198 -18.66 -39.81 -49.41
C LEU A 198 -19.61 -39.04 -48.48
N LEU A 199 -20.25 -39.70 -47.50
CA LEU A 199 -21.09 -39.03 -46.49
C LEU A 199 -20.28 -37.97 -45.71
N GLY A 200 -20.78 -36.73 -45.68
CA GLY A 200 -20.29 -35.68 -44.78
C GLY A 200 -21.11 -35.62 -43.49
N VAL A 201 -20.52 -35.12 -42.41
CA VAL A 201 -21.20 -34.92 -41.13
C VAL A 201 -21.22 -33.42 -40.80
N GLY A 202 -22.42 -32.88 -40.56
CA GLY A 202 -22.63 -31.52 -40.11
C GLY A 202 -22.74 -31.44 -38.59
N MET A 203 -22.47 -30.27 -38.03
CA MET A 203 -22.68 -29.98 -36.62
C MET A 203 -23.40 -28.64 -36.48
N ALA A 204 -24.37 -28.61 -35.56
CA ALA A 204 -24.86 -27.39 -34.97
C ALA A 204 -24.02 -27.10 -33.72
N SER A 205 -23.29 -25.99 -33.69
CA SER A 205 -22.53 -25.58 -32.52
C SER A 205 -23.45 -25.17 -31.37
N VAL A 206 -22.91 -25.17 -30.15
CA VAL A 206 -23.63 -24.75 -28.94
C VAL A 206 -24.27 -23.36 -29.09
N LYS A 207 -23.62 -22.45 -29.84
CA LYS A 207 -24.14 -21.11 -30.14
C LYS A 207 -25.55 -21.13 -30.73
N LEU A 208 -25.89 -22.12 -31.55
CA LEU A 208 -27.19 -22.19 -32.21
C LEU A 208 -28.34 -22.64 -31.29
N PHE A 209 -28.05 -23.21 -30.13
CA PHE A 209 -29.06 -23.72 -29.21
C PHE A 209 -28.85 -23.31 -27.75
N ARG A 210 -27.95 -22.36 -27.48
CA ARG A 210 -27.65 -21.83 -26.15
C ARG A 210 -28.90 -21.46 -25.35
N GLU A 211 -29.81 -20.75 -26.00
CA GLU A 211 -31.03 -20.19 -25.38
C GLU A 211 -32.00 -21.26 -24.85
N LEU A 212 -31.85 -22.51 -25.29
CA LEU A 212 -32.68 -23.62 -24.82
C LEU A 212 -32.24 -24.13 -23.43
N LEU A 213 -31.02 -23.82 -23.00
CA LEU A 213 -30.38 -24.39 -21.83
C LEU A 213 -30.12 -23.34 -20.73
N PRO A 214 -30.33 -23.69 -19.45
CA PRO A 214 -29.87 -22.88 -18.32
C PRO A 214 -28.36 -22.61 -18.33
N SER A 215 -27.94 -21.49 -17.73
CA SER A 215 -26.52 -21.09 -17.64
C SER A 215 -25.61 -22.13 -16.98
N ASP A 216 -26.15 -22.97 -16.10
CA ASP A 216 -25.38 -23.94 -15.30
C ASP A 216 -24.81 -25.09 -16.14
N PHE A 217 -25.28 -25.27 -17.38
CA PHE A 217 -24.76 -26.27 -18.32
C PHE A 217 -23.50 -25.82 -19.08
N PHE A 218 -23.15 -24.54 -19.00
CA PHE A 218 -22.05 -23.95 -19.77
C PHE A 218 -20.81 -23.77 -18.89
N ARG A 219 -19.65 -24.10 -19.46
CA ARG A 219 -18.35 -23.86 -18.84
C ARG A 219 -17.42 -23.15 -19.82
N PRO A 220 -16.37 -22.47 -19.32
CA PRO A 220 -15.27 -22.01 -20.13
C PRO A 220 -14.63 -23.13 -20.95
N SER A 221 -13.86 -22.74 -21.97
CA SER A 221 -13.04 -23.68 -22.74
C SER A 221 -12.12 -24.46 -21.80
N GLN A 222 -11.71 -25.66 -22.21
CA GLN A 222 -10.82 -26.47 -21.38
C GLN A 222 -9.51 -25.74 -21.10
N TYR A 223 -8.97 -25.06 -22.12
CA TYR A 223 -7.76 -24.25 -21.98
C TYR A 223 -7.91 -23.15 -20.91
N ARG A 224 -9.01 -22.38 -20.96
CA ARG A 224 -9.21 -21.25 -20.04
C ARG A 224 -9.26 -21.70 -18.59
N GLU A 225 -10.00 -22.76 -18.30
CA GLU A 225 -10.13 -23.29 -16.93
C GLU A 225 -8.78 -23.77 -16.40
N GLU A 226 -8.03 -24.54 -17.19
CA GLU A 226 -6.71 -25.02 -16.82
C GLU A 226 -5.70 -23.86 -16.63
N PHE A 227 -5.77 -22.84 -17.49
CA PHE A 227 -4.89 -21.67 -17.40
C PHE A 227 -5.19 -20.81 -16.18
N GLU A 228 -6.46 -20.50 -15.91
CA GLU A 228 -6.84 -19.69 -14.76
C GLU A 228 -6.48 -20.38 -13.43
N GLU A 229 -6.64 -21.70 -13.33
CA GLU A 229 -6.22 -22.48 -12.17
C GLU A 229 -4.68 -22.45 -11.99
N ARG A 230 -3.93 -22.69 -13.08
CA ARG A 230 -2.46 -22.65 -13.03
C ARG A 230 -1.94 -21.26 -12.68
N ALA A 231 -2.49 -20.21 -13.29
CA ALA A 231 -2.12 -18.82 -13.04
C ALA A 231 -2.38 -18.41 -11.58
N ARG A 232 -3.52 -18.84 -11.01
CA ARG A 232 -3.84 -18.64 -9.60
C ARG A 232 -2.80 -19.29 -8.69
N CYS A 233 -2.54 -20.58 -8.88
CA CYS A 233 -1.55 -21.33 -8.07
C CYS A 233 -0.13 -20.77 -8.22
N PHE A 234 0.24 -20.34 -9.43
CA PHE A 234 1.51 -19.69 -9.70
C PHE A 234 1.66 -18.38 -8.92
N THR A 235 0.64 -17.51 -8.98
CA THR A 235 0.64 -16.21 -8.32
C THR A 235 0.57 -16.32 -6.80
N GLU A 236 -0.23 -17.25 -6.25
CA GLU A 236 -0.27 -17.52 -4.80
C GLU A 236 1.11 -17.86 -4.26
N LYS A 237 1.84 -18.78 -4.93
CA LYS A 237 3.21 -19.14 -4.55
C LYS A 237 4.17 -17.94 -4.58
N ALA A 238 4.03 -17.04 -5.55
CA ALA A 238 4.87 -15.86 -5.64
C ALA A 238 4.59 -14.87 -4.49
N ILE A 239 3.32 -14.69 -4.12
CA ILE A 239 2.91 -13.82 -3.02
C ILE A 239 3.31 -14.41 -1.68
N ASP A 240 3.13 -15.71 -1.47
CA ASP A 240 3.53 -16.40 -0.24
C ASP A 240 5.02 -16.22 0.05
N LYS A 241 5.88 -16.26 -0.97
CA LYS A 241 7.31 -15.94 -0.83
C LYS A 241 7.53 -14.51 -0.30
N ASN A 242 6.77 -13.53 -0.79
CA ASN A 242 6.85 -12.14 -0.36
C ASN A 242 6.30 -11.92 1.06
N ILE A 243 5.34 -12.73 1.50
CA ILE A 243 4.86 -12.75 2.89
C ILE A 243 5.95 -13.31 3.81
N VAL A 244 6.55 -14.45 3.44
CA VAL A 244 7.60 -15.11 4.23
C VAL A 244 8.83 -14.23 4.40
N SER A 245 9.24 -13.50 3.34
CA SER A 245 10.35 -12.54 3.40
C SER A 245 10.01 -11.21 4.09
N ARG A 246 8.75 -11.03 4.51
CA ARG A 246 8.20 -9.80 5.09
C ARG A 246 8.30 -8.57 4.15
N LYS A 247 8.43 -8.80 2.83
CA LYS A 247 8.33 -7.75 1.80
C LYS A 247 6.88 -7.29 1.60
N TYR A 248 5.94 -8.22 1.77
CA TYR A 248 4.51 -7.95 1.78
C TYR A 248 3.95 -8.17 3.19
N ILE A 249 3.27 -7.16 3.73
CA ILE A 249 2.59 -7.27 5.02
C ILE A 249 1.09 -6.96 4.79
N PRO A 250 0.24 -8.00 4.66
CA PRO A 250 -1.14 -7.85 4.18
C PRO A 250 -1.98 -6.82 4.95
N ASP A 251 -1.84 -6.77 6.28
CA ASP A 251 -2.67 -5.94 7.15
C ASP A 251 -2.19 -4.49 7.30
N ILE A 252 -1.04 -4.14 6.70
CA ILE A 252 -0.44 -2.80 6.80
C ILE A 252 -0.73 -1.97 5.55
N PHE A 253 -1.20 -2.57 4.45
CA PHE A 253 -1.46 -1.81 3.24
C PHE A 253 -2.54 -0.73 3.46
N VAL A 254 -2.21 0.48 3.01
CA VAL A 254 -3.11 1.62 3.02
C VAL A 254 -3.17 2.16 1.60
N GLU A 255 -4.37 2.43 1.14
CA GLU A 255 -4.61 3.09 -0.14
C GLU A 255 -4.03 4.52 -0.07
N GLU A 256 -2.87 4.72 -0.71
CA GLU A 256 -2.20 6.01 -0.87
C GLU A 256 -2.76 6.74 -2.11
N GLY A 257 -3.31 7.94 -1.92
CA GLY A 257 -3.83 8.76 -3.03
C GLY A 257 -4.81 8.00 -3.93
N GLY A 258 -4.78 8.32 -5.23
CA GLY A 258 -5.56 7.63 -6.27
C GLY A 258 -4.85 6.43 -6.91
N TYR A 259 -3.71 5.94 -6.40
CA TYR A 259 -2.89 4.94 -7.12
C TYR A 259 -3.63 3.62 -7.34
N LYS A 260 -4.28 3.10 -6.31
CA LYS A 260 -5.03 1.84 -6.42
C LYS A 260 -6.29 2.04 -7.25
N GLU A 261 -6.95 3.19 -7.15
CA GLU A 261 -8.09 3.56 -7.99
C GLU A 261 -7.70 3.57 -9.48
N ASN A 262 -6.62 4.26 -9.84
CA ASN A 262 -6.04 4.25 -11.19
C ASN A 262 -5.75 2.83 -11.70
N PHE A 263 -5.28 1.94 -10.84
CA PHE A 263 -5.07 0.52 -11.17
C PHE A 263 -6.38 -0.26 -11.38
N ARG A 264 -7.45 0.11 -10.70
CA ARG A 264 -8.79 -0.44 -10.95
C ARG A 264 -9.33 0.01 -12.30
N TYR A 265 -9.22 1.30 -12.63
CA TYR A 265 -9.51 1.79 -13.98
C TYR A 265 -8.66 1.04 -15.02
N TYR A 266 -7.37 0.89 -14.77
CA TYR A 266 -6.48 0.13 -15.66
C TYR A 266 -6.89 -1.33 -15.86
N THR A 267 -7.52 -2.02 -14.91
CA THR A 267 -7.74 -3.48 -15.02
C THR A 267 -9.18 -3.90 -15.28
N GLU A 268 -10.18 -3.08 -14.94
CA GLU A 268 -11.59 -3.40 -15.11
C GLU A 268 -12.38 -2.28 -15.81
N PRO A 269 -12.13 -2.03 -17.11
CA PRO A 269 -12.72 -0.90 -17.82
C PRO A 269 -14.24 -0.85 -17.77
N SER A 270 -14.93 -2.00 -17.89
CA SER A 270 -16.39 -2.05 -17.94
C SER A 270 -17.06 -1.53 -16.67
N LEU A 271 -16.52 -1.88 -15.49
CA LEU A 271 -17.08 -1.43 -14.22
C LEU A 271 -16.73 0.02 -13.94
N PHE A 272 -15.47 0.40 -14.16
CA PHE A 272 -15.00 1.74 -13.80
C PHE A 272 -15.42 2.82 -14.81
N LEU A 273 -15.72 2.45 -16.05
CA LEU A 273 -16.38 3.37 -16.98
C LEU A 273 -17.81 3.66 -16.54
N LYS A 274 -18.54 2.64 -16.08
CA LYS A 274 -19.88 2.81 -15.51
C LYS A 274 -19.85 3.73 -14.29
N LYS A 275 -18.89 3.51 -13.38
CA LYS A 275 -18.65 4.39 -12.22
C LYS A 275 -18.41 5.83 -12.65
N ALA A 276 -17.52 6.07 -13.62
CA ALA A 276 -17.20 7.41 -14.08
C ALA A 276 -18.40 8.11 -14.76
N VAL A 277 -19.23 7.36 -15.50
CA VAL A 277 -20.49 7.85 -16.06
C VAL A 277 -21.45 8.30 -14.96
N GLU A 278 -21.65 7.46 -13.93
CA GLU A 278 -22.51 7.77 -12.78
C GLU A 278 -21.98 8.98 -11.98
N GLU A 279 -20.66 9.08 -11.79
CA GLU A 279 -20.02 10.19 -11.09
C GLU A 279 -20.23 11.51 -11.84
N VAL A 280 -20.00 11.55 -13.15
CA VAL A 280 -20.14 12.77 -13.96
C VAL A 280 -21.60 13.21 -14.07
N GLU A 281 -22.53 12.27 -14.21
CA GLU A 281 -23.97 12.54 -14.21
C GLU A 281 -24.43 13.16 -12.87
N GLY A 282 -23.83 12.73 -11.75
CA GLY A 282 -24.14 13.21 -10.40
C GLY A 282 -23.59 14.60 -10.06
N ILE A 283 -22.74 15.21 -10.90
CA ILE A 283 -22.13 16.51 -10.61
C ILE A 283 -23.17 17.63 -10.76
N ASN A 284 -23.36 18.43 -9.71
CA ASN A 284 -24.20 19.63 -9.80
C ASN A 284 -23.45 20.76 -10.53
N LEU A 285 -23.91 21.07 -11.75
CA LEU A 285 -23.33 22.07 -12.64
C LEU A 285 -23.98 23.46 -12.57
N ASP A 286 -24.94 23.71 -11.67
CA ASP A 286 -25.75 24.93 -11.68
C ASP A 286 -24.91 26.21 -11.54
N ALA A 287 -23.99 26.24 -10.59
CA ALA A 287 -23.13 27.39 -10.33
C ALA A 287 -22.19 27.66 -11.51
N VAL A 288 -21.58 26.61 -12.06
CA VAL A 288 -20.69 26.69 -13.23
C VAL A 288 -21.46 27.14 -14.47
N ASN A 289 -22.67 26.63 -14.70
CA ASN A 289 -23.51 27.05 -15.80
C ASN A 289 -23.97 28.52 -15.67
N LYS A 290 -24.22 29.01 -14.46
CA LYS A 290 -24.46 30.45 -14.21
C LYS A 290 -23.22 31.29 -14.52
N LEU A 291 -22.03 30.84 -14.14
CA LEU A 291 -20.76 31.51 -14.47
C LEU A 291 -20.58 31.62 -16.00
N ILE A 292 -20.70 30.49 -16.71
CA ILE A 292 -20.50 30.41 -18.17
C ILE A 292 -21.51 31.30 -18.91
N THR A 293 -22.80 31.15 -18.60
CA THR A 293 -23.87 31.91 -19.27
C THR A 293 -23.89 33.39 -18.86
N GLY A 294 -23.42 33.72 -17.65
CA GLY A 294 -23.24 35.09 -17.19
C GLY A 294 -22.19 35.87 -17.99
N LYS A 295 -21.08 35.21 -18.38
CA LYS A 295 -20.05 35.81 -19.24
C LYS A 295 -20.42 35.77 -20.73
N ASN A 296 -21.02 34.68 -21.20
CA ASN A 296 -21.47 34.55 -22.59
C ASN A 296 -22.84 33.86 -22.68
N PRO A 297 -23.94 34.64 -22.82
CA PRO A 297 -25.29 34.09 -22.90
C PRO A 297 -25.56 33.17 -24.11
N LYS A 298 -24.68 33.21 -25.13
CA LYS A 298 -24.77 32.34 -26.32
C LYS A 298 -24.03 31.01 -26.16
N GLU A 299 -23.24 30.85 -25.11
CA GLU A 299 -22.50 29.62 -24.85
C GLU A 299 -23.46 28.53 -24.35
N PRO A 300 -23.45 27.31 -24.93
CA PRO A 300 -24.31 26.24 -24.46
C PRO A 300 -23.87 25.75 -23.09
N LYS A 301 -24.87 25.55 -22.21
CA LYS A 301 -24.70 24.98 -20.88
C LYS A 301 -24.00 23.62 -20.95
N LEU A 302 -23.22 23.32 -19.92
CA LEU A 302 -22.68 21.99 -19.65
C LEU A 302 -23.82 21.08 -19.20
N ASP A 303 -23.87 19.88 -19.76
CA ASP A 303 -24.85 18.85 -19.47
C ASP A 303 -24.23 17.47 -19.72
N PHE A 304 -24.46 16.56 -18.80
CA PHE A 304 -24.04 15.15 -18.87
C PHE A 304 -25.20 14.18 -18.60
N SER A 305 -26.43 14.66 -18.46
CA SER A 305 -27.59 13.82 -18.11
C SER A 305 -27.90 12.72 -19.15
N ASP A 306 -27.48 12.89 -20.40
CA ASP A 306 -27.65 11.92 -21.49
C ASP A 306 -26.53 10.88 -21.58
N ILE A 307 -25.45 11.02 -20.79
CA ILE A 307 -24.27 10.14 -20.94
C ILE A 307 -24.53 8.72 -20.46
N ALA A 308 -25.40 8.54 -19.46
CA ALA A 308 -25.81 7.23 -18.97
C ALA A 308 -26.66 6.48 -20.01
N ASP A 309 -27.62 7.16 -20.63
CA ASP A 309 -28.42 6.62 -21.72
C ASP A 309 -27.53 6.25 -22.92
N PHE A 310 -26.61 7.14 -23.30
CA PHE A 310 -25.63 6.88 -24.36
C PHE A 310 -24.80 5.63 -24.07
N ALA A 311 -24.27 5.51 -22.86
CA ALA A 311 -23.45 4.37 -22.43
C ALA A 311 -24.22 3.03 -22.46
N SER A 312 -25.55 3.07 -22.25
CA SER A 312 -26.38 1.86 -22.29
C SER A 312 -26.61 1.31 -23.70
N GLU A 313 -26.49 2.17 -24.72
CA GLU A 313 -26.76 1.84 -26.12
C GLU A 313 -25.49 1.61 -26.97
N HIS A 314 -24.31 1.96 -26.45
CA HIS A 314 -23.05 1.99 -27.20
C HIS A 314 -21.97 1.11 -26.56
N THR A 315 -20.87 0.89 -27.31
CA THR A 315 -19.72 0.13 -26.81
C THR A 315 -18.95 0.90 -25.73
N ILE A 316 -18.09 0.18 -25.00
CA ILE A 316 -17.17 0.79 -24.01
C ILE A 316 -16.26 1.80 -24.71
N GLU A 317 -15.76 1.47 -25.89
CA GLU A 317 -14.85 2.28 -26.68
C GLU A 317 -15.52 3.59 -27.16
N ASP A 318 -16.76 3.49 -27.68
CA ASP A 318 -17.52 4.66 -28.12
C ASP A 318 -17.86 5.59 -26.96
N THR A 319 -18.31 5.01 -25.84
CA THR A 319 -18.66 5.74 -24.62
C THR A 319 -17.44 6.46 -24.05
N LEU A 320 -16.31 5.78 -23.99
CA LEU A 320 -15.04 6.33 -23.56
C LEU A 320 -14.62 7.54 -24.41
N GLU A 321 -14.69 7.41 -25.74
CA GLU A 321 -14.32 8.49 -26.65
C GLU A 321 -15.22 9.73 -26.47
N VAL A 322 -16.53 9.52 -26.35
CA VAL A 322 -17.49 10.61 -26.15
C VAL A 322 -17.28 11.28 -24.79
N LEU A 323 -17.14 10.50 -23.72
CA LEU A 323 -16.96 11.02 -22.37
C LEU A 323 -15.68 11.86 -22.26
N VAL A 324 -14.55 11.37 -22.76
CA VAL A 324 -13.28 12.12 -22.76
C VAL A 324 -13.41 13.46 -23.51
N LYS A 325 -14.02 13.45 -24.70
CA LYS A 325 -14.23 14.69 -25.48
C LYS A 325 -15.10 15.69 -24.72
N ARG A 326 -16.15 15.22 -24.04
CA ARG A 326 -17.05 16.08 -23.27
C ARG A 326 -16.38 16.65 -22.03
N LEU A 327 -15.62 15.84 -21.29
CA LEU A 327 -14.83 16.29 -20.14
C LEU A 327 -13.81 17.36 -20.55
N ASP A 328 -13.01 17.10 -21.58
CA ASP A 328 -12.02 18.08 -22.09
C ASP A 328 -12.68 19.37 -22.60
N ALA A 329 -13.90 19.28 -23.16
CA ALA A 329 -14.65 20.45 -23.59
C ALA A 329 -15.23 21.24 -22.40
N ALA A 330 -15.70 20.54 -21.37
CA ALA A 330 -16.22 21.14 -20.15
C ALA A 330 -15.14 21.89 -19.39
N VAL A 331 -13.98 21.25 -19.12
CA VAL A 331 -12.84 21.89 -18.44
C VAL A 331 -12.42 23.16 -19.18
N ARG A 332 -12.24 23.10 -20.51
CA ARG A 332 -11.87 24.27 -21.33
C ARG A 332 -12.90 25.40 -21.29
N LYS A 333 -14.20 25.09 -21.18
CA LYS A 333 -15.25 26.10 -21.04
C LYS A 333 -15.19 26.77 -19.67
N ILE A 334 -14.96 26.00 -18.61
CA ILE A 334 -14.81 26.51 -17.25
C ILE A 334 -13.60 27.45 -17.18
N GLU A 335 -12.44 27.02 -17.67
CA GLU A 335 -11.22 27.84 -17.68
C GLU A 335 -11.40 29.17 -18.41
N LYS A 336 -12.04 29.15 -19.60
CA LYS A 336 -12.36 30.38 -20.33
C LYS A 336 -13.33 31.28 -19.55
N ALA A 337 -14.27 30.69 -18.83
CA ALA A 337 -15.21 31.42 -17.98
C ALA A 337 -14.58 31.89 -16.66
N GLU A 338 -13.43 31.36 -16.25
CA GLU A 338 -12.67 31.84 -15.08
C GLU A 338 -11.76 33.03 -15.44
N VAL A 339 -11.17 33.07 -16.64
CA VAL A 339 -10.29 34.19 -17.05
C VAL A 339 -11.05 35.52 -17.08
N HIS A 340 -10.63 36.51 -16.28
CA HIS A 340 -11.08 37.91 -16.39
C HIS A 340 -10.04 38.76 -17.12
N PRO A 341 -10.44 39.58 -18.11
CA PRO A 341 -9.53 40.54 -18.77
C PRO A 341 -8.94 41.61 -17.83
N GLU A 342 -9.44 41.71 -16.59
CA GLU A 342 -9.20 42.82 -15.65
C GLU A 342 -8.20 42.45 -14.53
N ASP A 343 -7.66 41.22 -14.55
CA ASP A 343 -6.87 40.61 -13.46
C ASP A 343 -5.37 40.94 -13.45
N ALA A 344 -4.91 41.82 -14.33
CA ALA A 344 -3.54 42.33 -14.32
C ALA A 344 -3.34 43.31 -13.15
N GLY A 345 -3.15 42.79 -11.94
CA GLY A 345 -2.79 43.58 -10.75
C GLY A 345 -3.50 43.22 -9.43
N LEU A 346 -4.37 42.22 -9.40
CA LEU A 346 -5.07 41.79 -8.17
C LEU A 346 -4.20 40.86 -7.30
N SER A 347 -4.31 40.99 -5.98
CA SER A 347 -3.66 40.09 -5.01
C SER A 347 -4.29 38.70 -5.03
N ARG A 348 -3.51 37.69 -4.64
CA ARG A 348 -3.92 36.27 -4.64
C ARG A 348 -5.16 36.01 -3.78
N GLU A 349 -5.32 36.68 -2.63
CA GLU A 349 -6.52 36.58 -1.78
C GLU A 349 -7.77 37.20 -2.43
N LYS A 350 -7.63 38.29 -3.20
CA LYS A 350 -8.78 38.88 -3.92
C LYS A 350 -9.26 37.98 -5.05
N ARG A 351 -8.38 37.25 -5.73
CA ARG A 351 -8.80 36.20 -6.69
C ARG A 351 -9.55 35.08 -5.99
N TYR A 352 -9.02 34.58 -4.88
CA TYR A 352 -9.63 33.49 -4.11
C TYR A 352 -11.02 33.83 -3.53
N LEU A 353 -11.27 35.12 -3.23
CA LEU A 353 -12.57 35.63 -2.76
C LEU A 353 -13.54 35.97 -3.91
N MET A 354 -13.04 36.16 -5.14
CA MET A 354 -13.85 36.46 -6.33
C MET A 354 -14.17 35.20 -7.16
N GLU A 355 -13.34 34.17 -7.08
CA GLU A 355 -13.59 32.83 -7.59
C GLU A 355 -14.61 32.13 -6.67
N ASP A 356 -15.81 31.83 -7.18
CA ASP A 356 -16.73 30.93 -6.47
C ASP A 356 -16.00 29.58 -6.28
N GLY A 357 -15.52 29.28 -5.07
CA GLY A 357 -14.74 28.08 -4.76
C GLY A 357 -15.41 26.76 -5.19
N TYR A 358 -16.71 26.80 -5.44
CA TYR A 358 -17.48 25.72 -6.04
C TYR A 358 -17.13 25.44 -7.53
N SER A 359 -16.91 26.47 -8.35
CA SER A 359 -16.56 26.29 -9.77
C SER A 359 -15.19 25.63 -9.93
N TYR A 360 -14.24 26.04 -9.08
CA TYR A 360 -12.94 25.42 -8.96
C TYR A 360 -13.08 23.95 -8.54
N ALA A 361 -13.85 23.65 -7.50
CA ALA A 361 -14.08 22.27 -7.07
C ALA A 361 -14.66 21.37 -8.18
N VAL A 362 -15.62 21.88 -8.98
CA VAL A 362 -16.17 21.14 -10.12
C VAL A 362 -15.12 20.91 -11.21
N LYS A 363 -14.31 21.93 -11.54
CA LYS A 363 -13.22 21.79 -12.51
C LYS A 363 -12.26 20.67 -12.09
N TYR A 364 -11.78 20.70 -10.85
CA TYR A 364 -10.85 19.68 -10.32
C TYR A 364 -11.47 18.29 -10.35
N THR A 365 -12.76 18.17 -10.01
CA THR A 365 -13.47 16.88 -10.07
C THR A 365 -13.52 16.34 -11.50
N LEU A 366 -13.83 17.19 -12.49
CA LEU A 366 -13.85 16.78 -13.90
C LEU A 366 -12.46 16.41 -14.42
N GLU A 367 -11.42 17.14 -14.01
CA GLU A 367 -10.02 16.82 -14.34
C GLU A 367 -9.58 15.50 -13.73
N GLU A 368 -9.92 15.24 -12.46
CA GLU A 368 -9.63 13.98 -11.76
C GLU A 368 -10.27 12.78 -12.48
N ILE A 369 -11.58 12.84 -12.78
CA ILE A 369 -12.27 11.79 -13.53
C ILE A 369 -11.64 11.60 -14.91
N ARG A 370 -11.24 12.68 -15.59
CA ARG A 370 -10.55 12.59 -16.88
C ARG A 370 -9.22 11.83 -16.70
N GLU A 371 -8.42 12.18 -15.70
CA GLU A 371 -7.15 11.52 -15.42
C GLU A 371 -7.34 10.03 -15.12
N GLU A 372 -8.33 9.66 -14.32
CA GLU A 372 -8.65 8.25 -14.02
C GLU A 372 -9.05 7.46 -15.27
N ILE A 373 -9.96 8.00 -16.08
CA ILE A 373 -10.40 7.39 -17.35
C ILE A 373 -9.22 7.19 -18.32
N SER A 374 -8.18 8.02 -18.24
CA SER A 374 -6.99 7.87 -19.07
C SER A 374 -6.30 6.51 -18.88
N PHE A 375 -6.50 5.84 -17.73
CA PHE A 375 -5.88 4.56 -17.44
C PHE A 375 -6.40 3.39 -18.27
N PHE A 376 -7.57 3.52 -18.91
CA PHE A 376 -8.10 2.48 -19.80
C PHE A 376 -7.20 2.22 -21.02
N GLN A 377 -6.56 3.28 -21.55
CA GLN A 377 -5.75 3.20 -22.77
C GLN A 377 -4.38 2.54 -22.53
N TYR A 378 -3.92 2.52 -21.27
CA TYR A 378 -2.60 2.00 -20.98
C TYR A 378 -2.58 0.47 -21.08
N LYS A 379 -1.50 -0.04 -21.67
CA LYS A 379 -1.14 -1.46 -21.70
C LYS A 379 -0.03 -1.75 -20.71
N THR A 380 0.86 -0.80 -20.47
CA THR A 380 1.98 -0.95 -19.53
C THR A 380 1.98 0.17 -18.50
N ILE A 381 2.09 -0.18 -17.22
CA ILE A 381 2.33 0.76 -16.13
C ILE A 381 3.67 0.42 -15.47
N LEU A 382 4.57 1.40 -15.39
CA LEU A 382 5.81 1.31 -14.61
C LEU A 382 5.67 2.12 -13.32
N ILE A 383 5.74 1.44 -12.18
CA ILE A 383 5.74 2.03 -10.85
C ILE A 383 7.17 2.39 -10.44
N THR A 384 7.38 3.64 -10.00
CA THR A 384 8.65 4.10 -9.46
C THR A 384 8.48 4.74 -8.08
N LYS A 385 9.32 4.34 -7.13
CA LYS A 385 9.42 4.87 -5.75
C LYS A 385 10.81 4.51 -5.22
N ASP A 386 11.27 5.17 -4.17
CA ASP A 386 12.58 4.88 -3.58
C ASP A 386 12.62 3.49 -2.90
N ALA A 387 13.82 3.03 -2.52
CA ALA A 387 14.02 1.73 -1.89
C ALA A 387 13.26 1.61 -0.55
N GLY A 388 12.68 0.44 -0.26
CA GLY A 388 11.98 0.20 1.02
C GLY A 388 10.60 0.86 1.18
N GLN A 389 10.17 1.72 0.24
CA GLN A 389 8.98 2.57 0.42
C GLN A 389 7.63 1.93 0.01
N GLY A 390 7.54 0.60 -0.07
CA GLY A 390 6.24 -0.11 -0.19
C GLY A 390 5.71 -0.44 -1.60
N LYS A 391 6.54 -0.43 -2.66
CA LYS A 391 6.12 -0.85 -4.03
C LYS A 391 5.62 -2.29 -4.07
N THR A 392 6.40 -3.23 -3.54
CA THR A 392 6.04 -4.65 -3.44
C THR A 392 4.77 -4.84 -2.62
N ASN A 393 4.61 -4.08 -1.53
CA ASN A 393 3.42 -4.12 -0.69
C ASN A 393 2.16 -3.70 -1.48
N PHE A 394 2.25 -2.62 -2.26
CA PHE A 394 1.16 -2.18 -3.15
C PHE A 394 0.81 -3.23 -4.21
N LEU A 395 1.80 -3.79 -4.91
CA LEU A 395 1.56 -4.78 -5.95
C LEU A 395 0.95 -6.07 -5.41
N CYS A 396 1.46 -6.57 -4.29
CA CYS A 396 0.90 -7.76 -3.65
C CYS A 396 -0.52 -7.51 -3.14
N ASP A 397 -0.78 -6.37 -2.50
CA ASP A 397 -2.13 -6.01 -2.07
C ASP A 397 -3.11 -5.90 -3.25
N PHE A 398 -2.75 -5.17 -4.30
CA PHE A 398 -3.59 -5.04 -5.48
C PHE A 398 -3.88 -6.41 -6.12
N THR A 399 -2.88 -7.29 -6.16
CA THR A 399 -3.04 -8.65 -6.70
C THR A 399 -3.99 -9.49 -5.86
N CYS A 400 -3.73 -9.61 -4.56
CA CYS A 400 -4.54 -10.42 -3.63
C CYS A 400 -5.95 -9.86 -3.45
N ASN A 401 -6.04 -8.58 -3.13
CA ASN A 401 -7.27 -7.97 -2.63
C ASN A 401 -8.18 -7.42 -3.72
N PHE A 402 -7.69 -7.33 -4.97
CA PHE A 402 -8.52 -6.91 -6.10
C PHE A 402 -8.52 -7.94 -7.23
N LEU A 403 -7.37 -8.20 -7.88
CA LEU A 403 -7.34 -9.03 -9.09
C LEU A 403 -7.79 -10.47 -8.85
N MET A 404 -7.19 -11.15 -7.88
CA MET A 404 -7.51 -12.55 -7.58
C MET A 404 -8.93 -12.71 -7.03
N LYS A 405 -9.37 -11.81 -6.15
CA LYS A 405 -10.74 -11.81 -5.60
C LYS A 405 -11.82 -11.64 -6.68
N LYS A 406 -11.53 -10.90 -7.75
CA LYS A 406 -12.42 -10.74 -8.91
C LYS A 406 -12.23 -11.79 -10.01
N GLY A 407 -11.31 -12.74 -9.80
CA GLY A 407 -11.05 -13.83 -10.73
C GLY A 407 -10.30 -13.39 -12.00
N PHE A 408 -9.50 -12.31 -11.94
CA PHE A 408 -8.62 -11.98 -13.05
C PHE A 408 -7.45 -12.97 -13.15
N PRO A 409 -7.07 -13.40 -14.36
CA PRO A 409 -5.85 -14.16 -14.55
C PRO A 409 -4.63 -13.26 -14.33
N VAL A 410 -3.78 -13.62 -13.38
CA VAL A 410 -2.56 -12.88 -13.04
C VAL A 410 -1.37 -13.81 -13.07
N LEU A 411 -0.26 -13.31 -13.62
CA LEU A 411 1.05 -13.95 -13.52
C LEU A 411 1.99 -12.99 -12.78
N PHE A 412 2.23 -13.27 -11.50
CA PHE A 412 3.10 -12.45 -10.65
C PHE A 412 4.53 -13.01 -10.63
N TYR A 413 5.50 -12.22 -11.05
CA TYR A 413 6.91 -12.56 -11.04
C TYR A 413 7.70 -11.58 -10.17
N ASN A 414 8.69 -12.10 -9.46
CA ASN A 414 9.80 -11.28 -8.99
C ASN A 414 10.84 -11.21 -10.11
N ALA A 415 11.37 -10.03 -10.42
CA ALA A 415 12.29 -9.86 -11.53
C ALA A 415 13.56 -10.71 -11.37
N HIS A 416 14.03 -10.94 -10.15
CA HIS A 416 15.21 -11.77 -9.86
C HIS A 416 15.04 -13.24 -10.33
N ASP A 417 13.82 -13.73 -10.52
CA ASP A 417 13.54 -15.10 -10.96
C ASP A 417 13.83 -15.31 -12.46
N PHE A 418 14.01 -14.25 -13.26
CA PHE A 418 14.27 -14.39 -14.69
C PHE A 418 15.73 -14.75 -14.98
N ARG A 419 15.92 -15.75 -15.84
CA ARG A 419 17.21 -16.23 -16.37
C ARG A 419 17.25 -16.27 -17.90
N GLU A 420 16.15 -15.88 -18.55
CA GLU A 420 15.95 -15.87 -19.99
C GLU A 420 15.03 -14.70 -20.38
N ALA A 421 14.80 -14.50 -21.69
CA ALA A 421 13.90 -13.47 -22.18
C ALA A 421 12.47 -13.64 -21.64
N PHE A 422 11.84 -12.53 -21.26
CA PHE A 422 10.60 -12.52 -20.49
C PHE A 422 9.44 -13.17 -21.24
N MET A 423 9.29 -12.85 -22.53
CA MET A 423 8.24 -13.41 -23.37
C MET A 423 8.33 -14.92 -23.48
N ASN A 424 9.52 -15.52 -23.44
CA ASN A 424 9.66 -16.98 -23.52
C ASN A 424 9.00 -17.64 -22.30
N ARG A 425 9.33 -17.15 -21.10
CA ARG A 425 8.74 -17.66 -19.87
C ARG A 425 7.24 -17.41 -19.79
N ILE A 426 6.79 -16.20 -20.16
CA ILE A 426 5.36 -15.86 -20.17
C ILE A 426 4.62 -16.74 -21.18
N LYS A 427 5.12 -16.91 -22.40
CA LYS A 427 4.53 -17.81 -23.40
C LYS A 427 4.44 -19.24 -22.90
N LYS A 428 5.46 -19.74 -22.20
CA LYS A 428 5.44 -21.08 -21.62
C LYS A 428 4.32 -21.27 -20.59
N GLU A 429 4.08 -20.27 -19.74
CA GLU A 429 2.95 -20.32 -18.80
C GLU A 429 1.60 -20.20 -19.54
N LEU A 430 1.50 -19.31 -20.53
CA LEU A 430 0.28 -19.15 -21.35
C LEU A 430 -0.02 -20.40 -22.19
N THR A 431 0.98 -21.15 -22.65
CA THR A 431 0.80 -22.39 -23.43
C THR A 431 0.65 -23.65 -22.57
N LEU A 432 0.70 -23.51 -21.24
CA LEU A 432 0.66 -24.61 -20.28
C LEU A 432 1.76 -25.63 -20.55
N ASP A 433 3.01 -25.16 -20.62
CA ASP A 433 4.19 -25.94 -21.02
C ASP A 433 4.04 -26.57 -22.41
N GLU A 434 3.67 -25.75 -23.41
CA GLU A 434 3.50 -26.16 -24.81
C GLU A 434 2.41 -27.22 -25.05
N LYS A 435 1.55 -27.48 -24.04
CA LYS A 435 0.34 -28.31 -24.22
C LYS A 435 -0.59 -27.74 -25.28
N TYR A 436 -0.67 -26.41 -25.38
CA TYR A 436 -1.43 -25.70 -26.41
C TYR A 436 -0.49 -24.89 -27.32
N SER A 437 -0.82 -24.80 -28.61
CA SER A 437 -0.03 -23.99 -29.54
C SER A 437 -0.19 -22.50 -29.26
N TRP A 438 0.86 -21.71 -29.53
CA TRP A 438 0.81 -20.26 -29.31
C TRP A 438 -0.29 -19.57 -30.13
N ASP A 439 -0.54 -20.02 -31.36
CA ASP A 439 -1.60 -19.44 -32.20
C ASP A 439 -3.00 -19.69 -31.63
N TYR A 440 -3.26 -20.90 -31.11
CA TYR A 440 -4.50 -21.22 -30.41
C TYR A 440 -4.67 -20.35 -29.17
N VAL A 441 -3.63 -20.28 -28.32
CA VAL A 441 -3.64 -19.49 -27.08
C VAL A 441 -3.89 -18.02 -27.35
N ARG A 442 -3.20 -17.46 -28.34
CA ARG A 442 -3.36 -16.05 -28.75
C ARG A 442 -4.81 -15.78 -29.16
N GLN A 443 -5.40 -16.63 -29.98
CA GLN A 443 -6.80 -16.49 -30.41
C GLN A 443 -7.77 -16.63 -29.23
N ALA A 444 -7.57 -17.63 -28.37
CA ALA A 444 -8.47 -17.92 -27.25
C ALA A 444 -8.50 -16.75 -26.26
N LEU A 445 -7.33 -16.24 -25.87
CA LEU A 445 -7.23 -15.09 -24.97
C LEU A 445 -7.73 -13.79 -25.63
N THR A 446 -7.57 -13.64 -26.95
CA THR A 446 -8.11 -12.48 -27.67
C THR A 446 -9.63 -12.49 -27.65
N GLN A 447 -10.28 -13.64 -27.89
CA GLN A 447 -11.74 -13.76 -27.80
C GLN A 447 -12.27 -13.48 -26.38
N VAL A 448 -11.56 -13.96 -25.36
CA VAL A 448 -11.92 -13.65 -23.96
C VAL A 448 -11.80 -12.15 -23.69
N TRP A 449 -10.72 -11.52 -24.15
CA TRP A 449 -10.52 -10.07 -24.03
C TRP A 449 -11.62 -9.27 -24.76
N GLU A 450 -11.95 -9.60 -26.00
CA GLU A 450 -12.96 -8.89 -26.80
C GLU A 450 -14.36 -9.00 -26.19
N ARG A 451 -14.66 -10.14 -25.54
CA ARG A 451 -15.97 -10.39 -24.96
C ARG A 451 -16.12 -9.82 -23.54
N GLU A 452 -15.08 -9.91 -22.73
CA GLU A 452 -15.16 -9.60 -21.29
C GLU A 452 -14.36 -8.36 -20.88
N HIS A 453 -13.52 -7.83 -21.77
CA HIS A 453 -12.55 -6.77 -21.47
C HIS A 453 -11.64 -7.12 -20.28
N ARG A 454 -11.40 -8.42 -20.06
CA ARG A 454 -10.52 -8.96 -19.01
C ARG A 454 -9.20 -9.42 -19.62
N ALA A 455 -8.14 -8.66 -19.33
CA ALA A 455 -6.79 -9.00 -19.78
C ALA A 455 -6.07 -9.89 -18.75
N VAL A 456 -5.16 -10.72 -19.23
CA VAL A 456 -4.15 -11.36 -18.38
C VAL A 456 -3.19 -10.28 -17.90
N THR A 457 -3.12 -10.11 -16.58
CA THR A 457 -2.22 -9.13 -15.96
C THR A 457 -0.89 -9.79 -15.61
N VAL A 458 0.19 -9.33 -16.23
CA VAL A 458 1.56 -9.75 -15.90
C VAL A 458 2.16 -8.70 -14.98
N ILE A 459 2.55 -9.11 -13.78
CA ILE A 459 3.18 -8.24 -12.79
C ILE A 459 4.62 -8.68 -12.62
N ILE A 460 5.57 -7.75 -12.76
CA ILE A 460 6.99 -8.00 -12.56
C ILE A 460 7.54 -6.99 -11.56
N ASP A 461 7.72 -7.46 -10.34
CA ASP A 461 8.19 -6.64 -9.23
C ASP A 461 9.72 -6.58 -9.18
N GLY A 462 10.27 -5.40 -8.90
CA GLY A 462 11.67 -5.20 -8.57
C GLY A 462 12.63 -5.39 -9.73
N LEU A 463 12.39 -4.78 -10.91
CA LEU A 463 13.28 -4.89 -12.09
C LEU A 463 14.76 -4.67 -11.79
N ASN A 464 15.06 -3.81 -10.81
CA ASN A 464 16.41 -3.55 -10.33
C ASN A 464 17.12 -4.80 -9.75
N GLU A 465 16.38 -5.74 -9.18
CA GLU A 465 16.90 -6.95 -8.51
C GLU A 465 17.47 -7.98 -9.50
N ASN A 466 17.10 -7.93 -10.78
CA ASN A 466 17.65 -8.87 -11.75
C ASN A 466 19.07 -8.50 -12.16
N THR A 467 19.98 -9.46 -11.98
CA THR A 467 21.41 -9.37 -12.32
C THR A 467 21.93 -10.55 -13.13
N ALA A 468 21.04 -11.47 -13.52
CA ALA A 468 21.44 -12.67 -14.23
C ALA A 468 21.59 -12.46 -15.75
N LEU A 469 20.93 -11.44 -16.31
CA LEU A 469 20.94 -11.16 -17.74
C LEU A 469 21.78 -9.91 -18.04
N ASN A 470 22.78 -10.07 -18.91
CA ASN A 470 23.49 -8.95 -19.53
C ASN A 470 22.50 -8.19 -20.43
N ASP A 471 22.47 -6.86 -20.36
CA ASP A 471 21.48 -6.01 -21.05
C ASP A 471 20.00 -6.31 -20.69
N PHE A 472 19.72 -6.54 -19.42
CA PHE A 472 18.35 -6.70 -18.91
C PHE A 472 17.39 -5.57 -19.33
N GLY A 473 17.89 -4.33 -19.47
CA GLY A 473 17.10 -3.20 -19.95
C GLY A 473 16.57 -3.42 -21.38
N GLY A 474 17.42 -3.91 -22.29
CA GLY A 474 17.01 -4.31 -23.64
C GLY A 474 15.97 -5.44 -23.65
N TYR A 475 16.16 -6.48 -22.82
CA TYR A 475 15.17 -7.56 -22.71
C TYR A 475 13.79 -7.08 -22.23
N VAL A 476 13.74 -6.15 -21.27
CA VAL A 476 12.48 -5.54 -20.82
C VAL A 476 11.87 -4.72 -21.94
N PHE A 477 12.67 -3.97 -22.69
CA PHE A 477 12.19 -3.16 -23.80
C PHE A 477 11.58 -4.01 -24.92
N ASP A 478 12.27 -5.07 -25.36
CA ASP A 478 11.78 -5.97 -26.39
C ASP A 478 10.51 -6.70 -25.95
N PHE A 479 10.47 -7.13 -24.68
CA PHE A 479 9.27 -7.69 -24.06
C PHE A 479 8.08 -6.74 -24.14
N LEU A 480 8.25 -5.47 -23.76
CA LEU A 480 7.17 -4.49 -23.79
C LEU A 480 6.67 -4.22 -25.20
N LYS A 481 7.57 -4.15 -26.20
CA LYS A 481 7.17 -4.02 -27.60
C LYS A 481 6.36 -5.21 -28.09
N GLU A 482 6.75 -6.43 -27.71
CA GLU A 482 5.99 -7.61 -28.08
C GLU A 482 4.63 -7.64 -27.36
N ALA A 483 4.59 -7.36 -26.06
CA ALA A 483 3.38 -7.34 -25.26
C ALA A 483 2.36 -6.28 -25.71
N GLN A 484 2.81 -5.12 -26.21
CA GLN A 484 1.93 -4.08 -26.76
C GLN A 484 1.10 -4.56 -27.96
N ASN A 485 1.58 -5.55 -28.70
CA ASN A 485 0.86 -6.14 -29.85
C ASN A 485 -0.15 -7.22 -29.42
N LEU A 486 -0.25 -7.55 -28.14
CA LEU A 486 -1.14 -8.56 -27.60
C LEU A 486 -2.28 -7.88 -26.82
N PRO A 487 -3.48 -7.73 -27.41
CA PRO A 487 -4.55 -6.93 -26.80
C PRO A 487 -5.02 -7.48 -25.44
N PHE A 488 -4.91 -8.79 -25.25
CA PHE A 488 -5.28 -9.50 -24.02
C PHE A 488 -4.21 -9.45 -22.92
N LEU A 489 -3.06 -8.79 -23.12
CA LEU A 489 -2.04 -8.61 -22.08
C LEU A 489 -2.05 -7.19 -21.51
N LYS A 490 -1.91 -7.12 -20.19
CA LYS A 490 -1.63 -5.90 -19.43
C LYS A 490 -0.39 -6.15 -18.58
N VAL A 491 0.55 -5.21 -18.58
CA VAL A 491 1.85 -5.34 -17.92
C VAL A 491 2.02 -4.28 -16.82
N VAL A 492 2.39 -4.72 -15.63
CA VAL A 492 2.77 -3.87 -14.52
C VAL A 492 4.19 -4.18 -14.12
N LEU A 493 5.04 -3.15 -14.08
CA LEU A 493 6.44 -3.25 -13.71
C LEU A 493 6.73 -2.38 -12.49
N SER A 494 7.71 -2.76 -11.67
CA SER A 494 8.21 -1.89 -10.59
C SER A 494 9.73 -1.74 -10.64
N THR A 495 10.23 -0.54 -10.31
CA THR A 495 11.67 -0.29 -10.16
C THR A 495 11.94 0.86 -9.18
N ARG A 496 13.21 1.03 -8.79
CA ARG A 496 13.68 2.17 -7.98
C ARG A 496 13.90 3.40 -8.84
N ASN A 497 13.65 4.59 -8.29
CA ASN A 497 13.79 5.87 -9.02
C ASN A 497 15.22 6.08 -9.55
N GLU A 498 16.23 5.77 -8.75
CA GLU A 498 17.66 5.95 -9.09
C GLU A 498 18.08 5.19 -10.35
N LEU A 499 17.62 3.96 -10.53
CA LEU A 499 18.02 3.08 -11.63
C LEU A 499 17.24 3.31 -12.92
N LEU A 500 16.18 4.11 -12.87
CA LEU A 500 15.34 4.36 -14.04
C LEU A 500 16.15 5.04 -15.15
N LYS A 501 16.90 6.10 -14.84
CA LYS A 501 17.63 6.85 -15.87
C LYS A 501 18.80 6.07 -16.45
N GLU A 502 19.50 5.30 -15.61
CA GLU A 502 20.76 4.66 -15.98
C GLU A 502 20.58 3.35 -16.71
N ARG A 503 19.61 2.51 -16.26
CA ARG A 503 19.41 1.16 -16.80
C ARG A 503 18.16 1.03 -17.66
N PHE A 504 17.16 1.86 -17.40
CA PHE A 504 15.83 1.77 -17.99
C PHE A 504 15.41 3.07 -18.68
N GLY A 505 16.37 3.92 -19.08
CA GLY A 505 16.07 5.25 -19.65
C GLY A 505 15.26 5.18 -20.95
N GLN A 506 15.27 4.04 -21.62
CA GLN A 506 14.46 3.73 -22.81
C GLN A 506 12.97 3.44 -22.46
N LEU A 507 12.65 3.18 -21.20
CA LEU A 507 11.28 2.92 -20.72
C LEU A 507 10.55 4.24 -20.46
N ASN A 508 10.18 4.93 -21.52
CA ASN A 508 9.44 6.18 -21.45
C ASN A 508 8.38 6.26 -22.57
N SER A 509 7.44 7.18 -22.41
CA SER A 509 6.32 7.37 -23.34
C SER A 509 6.75 7.87 -24.73
N GLU A 510 7.91 8.52 -24.86
CA GLU A 510 8.42 8.96 -26.17
C GLU A 510 8.87 7.78 -27.04
N VAL A 511 9.40 6.72 -26.42
CA VAL A 511 9.90 5.53 -27.12
C VAL A 511 8.85 4.42 -27.21
N LEU A 512 8.08 4.20 -26.14
CA LEU A 512 7.08 3.13 -26.05
C LEU A 512 5.66 3.58 -26.45
N GLY A 513 5.46 4.87 -26.73
CA GLY A 513 4.18 5.43 -27.17
C GLY A 513 3.16 5.68 -26.04
N SER A 514 1.94 6.04 -26.43
CA SER A 514 0.87 6.49 -25.52
C SER A 514 0.25 5.39 -24.66
N SER A 515 0.53 4.11 -24.93
CA SER A 515 0.04 2.98 -24.15
C SER A 515 0.93 2.65 -22.94
N PHE A 516 2.04 3.38 -22.75
CA PHE A 516 2.94 3.28 -21.61
C PHE A 516 2.75 4.45 -20.66
N TYR A 517 2.62 4.15 -19.36
CA TYR A 517 2.52 5.15 -18.31
C TYR A 517 3.53 4.89 -17.19
N ARG A 518 4.19 5.96 -16.72
CA ARG A 518 5.04 5.90 -15.52
C ARG A 518 4.30 6.54 -14.35
N MET A 519 4.10 5.77 -13.30
CA MET A 519 3.49 6.22 -12.05
C MET A 519 4.56 6.42 -10.97
N ASP A 520 4.76 7.67 -10.54
CA ASP A 520 5.71 8.04 -9.49
C ASP A 520 5.00 8.19 -8.14
N MET A 521 5.25 7.27 -7.21
CA MET A 521 4.50 7.17 -5.95
C MET A 521 5.14 8.03 -4.85
N ARG A 522 5.01 9.36 -4.89
CA ARG A 522 5.68 10.26 -3.93
C ARG A 522 4.81 10.74 -2.76
N TYR A 523 3.49 10.58 -2.82
CA TYR A 523 2.59 11.26 -1.88
C TYR A 523 2.37 10.45 -0.60
N GLN A 524 2.71 11.02 0.57
CA GLN A 524 2.40 10.47 1.89
C GLN A 524 1.45 11.44 2.62
N SER A 525 0.25 10.97 2.96
CA SER A 525 -0.70 11.75 3.78
C SER A 525 -0.50 11.47 5.27
N ASP A 526 -0.95 12.37 6.14
CA ASP A 526 -0.93 12.13 7.60
C ASP A 526 -1.70 10.87 8.00
N LYS A 527 -2.82 10.59 7.33
CA LYS A 527 -3.61 9.36 7.52
C LYS A 527 -2.82 8.11 7.14
N PHE A 528 -2.02 8.19 6.08
CA PHE A 528 -1.13 7.11 5.68
C PHE A 528 -0.07 6.86 6.76
N MET A 529 0.62 7.91 7.20
CA MET A 529 1.65 7.83 8.23
C MET A 529 1.14 7.19 9.53
N GLN A 530 -0.05 7.60 10.00
CA GLN A 530 -0.66 7.02 11.19
C GLN A 530 -0.91 5.53 11.03
N ARG A 531 -1.55 5.12 9.93
CA ARG A 531 -1.88 3.71 9.70
C ARG A 531 -0.65 2.84 9.52
N ILE A 532 0.40 3.33 8.84
CA ILE A 532 1.68 2.62 8.73
C ILE A 532 2.29 2.42 10.11
N PHE A 533 2.43 3.50 10.89
CA PHE A 533 3.02 3.43 12.23
C PHE A 533 2.30 2.41 13.12
N TRP A 534 0.98 2.53 13.27
CA TRP A 534 0.19 1.62 14.10
C TRP A 534 0.09 0.20 13.53
N GLY A 535 0.04 0.08 12.19
CA GLY A 535 -0.01 -1.21 11.50
C GLY A 535 1.26 -2.03 11.72
N TYR A 536 2.44 -1.40 11.64
CA TYR A 536 3.71 -2.05 11.95
C TYR A 536 3.77 -2.51 13.40
N LEU A 537 3.43 -1.66 14.36
CA LEU A 537 3.41 -2.05 15.78
C LEU A 537 2.50 -3.24 16.03
N LYS A 538 1.30 -3.25 15.41
CA LYS A 538 0.36 -4.38 15.50
C LYS A 538 0.92 -5.66 14.90
N TYR A 539 1.50 -5.60 13.70
CA TYR A 539 2.04 -6.77 13.00
C TYR A 539 3.20 -7.43 13.75
N PHE A 540 4.10 -6.61 14.30
CA PHE A 540 5.23 -7.08 15.10
C PHE A 540 4.87 -7.36 16.57
N ASP A 541 3.59 -7.26 16.93
CA ASP A 541 3.07 -7.49 18.28
C ASP A 541 3.81 -6.65 19.34
N ILE A 542 3.79 -5.32 19.16
CA ILE A 542 4.47 -4.34 20.01
C ILE A 542 3.42 -3.50 20.74
N GLU A 543 3.47 -3.52 22.07
CA GLU A 543 2.66 -2.62 22.90
C GLU A 543 3.54 -1.47 23.39
N ILE A 544 3.21 -0.24 22.99
CA ILE A 544 3.89 0.97 23.45
C ILE A 544 3.18 1.58 24.67
N MET A 545 3.93 2.31 25.48
CA MET A 545 3.33 3.20 26.47
C MET A 545 2.95 4.52 25.79
N GLU A 546 1.70 4.66 25.37
CA GLU A 546 1.23 5.81 24.58
C GLU A 546 1.55 7.17 25.22
N SER A 547 1.50 7.27 26.55
CA SER A 547 1.86 8.48 27.28
C SER A 547 3.32 8.91 27.13
N SER A 548 4.18 8.03 26.61
CA SER A 548 5.59 8.29 26.34
C SER A 548 5.89 8.63 24.88
N LEU A 549 4.91 8.54 23.97
CA LEU A 549 5.08 8.83 22.55
C LEU A 549 5.18 10.33 22.30
N LEU A 550 6.40 10.80 22.02
CA LEU A 550 6.62 12.20 21.63
C LEU A 550 6.35 12.40 20.13
N ASN A 551 5.81 13.57 19.76
CA ASN A 551 5.54 13.92 18.36
C ASN A 551 6.78 13.78 17.46
N ARG A 552 7.97 14.14 17.97
CA ARG A 552 9.24 13.97 17.24
C ARG A 552 9.58 12.50 16.96
N THR A 553 9.34 11.61 17.91
CA THR A 553 9.61 10.18 17.80
C THR A 553 8.64 9.55 16.80
N TYR A 554 7.36 9.91 16.92
CA TYR A 554 6.34 9.52 15.96
C TYR A 554 6.70 9.97 14.54
N ALA A 555 7.00 11.26 14.34
CA ALA A 555 7.34 11.79 13.01
C ALA A 555 8.57 11.07 12.42
N MET A 556 9.63 10.88 13.21
CA MET A 556 10.84 10.21 12.75
C MET A 556 10.60 8.77 12.27
N LEU A 557 9.75 8.01 12.96
CA LEU A 557 9.41 6.64 12.57
C LEU A 557 8.36 6.60 11.44
N ALA A 558 7.36 7.48 11.47
CA ALA A 558 6.28 7.45 10.51
C ALA A 558 6.70 7.95 9.11
N HIS A 559 7.68 8.85 9.02
CA HIS A 559 8.25 9.31 7.75
C HIS A 559 9.28 8.35 7.13
N ASP A 560 9.91 7.49 7.94
CA ASP A 560 10.93 6.55 7.48
C ASP A 560 10.51 5.09 7.76
N THR A 561 9.92 4.47 6.73
CA THR A 561 9.42 3.10 6.79
C THR A 561 10.51 2.07 7.04
N LEU A 562 11.75 2.32 6.61
CA LEU A 562 12.88 1.44 6.90
C LEU A 562 13.28 1.56 8.36
N LEU A 563 13.43 2.78 8.89
CA LEU A 563 13.72 2.99 10.30
C LEU A 563 12.63 2.40 11.22
N LEU A 564 11.36 2.55 10.84
CA LEU A 564 10.24 1.91 11.53
C LEU A 564 10.36 0.38 11.51
N ARG A 565 10.78 -0.21 10.39
CA ARG A 565 11.03 -1.65 10.29
C ARG A 565 12.17 -2.08 11.21
N PHE A 566 13.31 -1.38 11.23
CA PHE A 566 14.39 -1.64 12.19
C PHE A 566 13.87 -1.60 13.62
N PHE A 567 13.11 -0.55 13.97
CA PHE A 567 12.50 -0.38 15.29
C PHE A 567 11.59 -1.56 15.66
N CYS A 568 10.73 -1.98 14.73
CA CYS A 568 9.77 -3.02 15.01
C CYS A 568 10.40 -4.41 15.09
N GLU A 569 11.38 -4.74 14.25
CA GLU A 569 12.09 -6.02 14.33
C GLU A 569 12.87 -6.16 15.63
N VAL A 570 13.51 -5.09 16.12
CA VAL A 570 14.24 -5.09 17.41
C VAL A 570 13.30 -5.20 18.61
N ASN A 571 12.07 -4.69 18.50
CA ASN A 571 11.10 -4.65 19.59
C ASN A 571 9.97 -5.66 19.43
N GLN A 572 10.09 -6.62 18.51
CA GLN A 572 9.08 -7.64 18.24
C GLN A 572 8.69 -8.38 19.52
N GLY A 573 7.38 -8.47 19.78
CA GLY A 573 6.82 -9.15 20.96
C GLY A 573 7.01 -8.43 22.30
N LYS A 574 7.61 -7.23 22.32
CA LYS A 574 7.80 -6.48 23.57
C LYS A 574 6.51 -5.77 24.01
N ARG A 575 6.42 -5.53 25.32
CA ARG A 575 5.33 -4.81 25.97
C ARG A 575 5.84 -3.58 26.68
N GLN A 576 5.00 -2.55 26.80
CA GLN A 576 5.29 -1.30 27.50
C GLN A 576 6.56 -0.60 26.97
N VAL A 577 6.77 -0.64 25.65
CA VAL A 577 7.91 0.03 25.00
C VAL A 577 7.74 1.54 25.12
N ARG A 578 8.75 2.22 25.67
CA ARG A 578 8.75 3.68 25.83
C ARG A 578 9.22 4.37 24.56
N MET A 579 8.53 5.43 24.15
CA MET A 579 8.69 6.09 22.84
C MET A 579 9.23 7.53 22.97
N LEU A 580 10.13 7.74 23.92
CA LEU A 580 10.74 9.03 24.22
C LEU A 580 11.80 9.44 23.17
N HIS A 581 12.46 8.45 22.60
CA HIS A 581 13.43 8.57 21.51
C HIS A 581 13.63 7.17 20.86
N VAL A 582 14.21 7.11 19.65
CA VAL A 582 14.50 5.83 18.96
C VAL A 582 15.88 5.27 19.32
N TYR A 583 16.80 6.13 19.75
CA TYR A 583 18.18 5.78 20.10
C TYR A 583 18.86 4.95 19.01
N LYS A 584 19.07 5.57 17.83
CA LYS A 584 19.45 4.88 16.59
C LYS A 584 20.68 3.98 16.74
N TYR A 585 21.69 4.39 17.52
CA TYR A 585 22.85 3.55 17.81
C TYR A 585 22.46 2.24 18.53
N SER A 586 21.77 2.35 19.67
CA SER A 586 21.23 1.22 20.46
C SER A 586 20.34 0.32 19.59
N LEU A 587 19.52 0.92 18.72
CA LEU A 587 18.69 0.21 17.76
C LEU A 587 19.51 -0.60 16.75
N PHE A 588 20.46 0.04 16.05
CA PHE A 588 21.27 -0.60 15.02
C PHE A 588 22.20 -1.67 15.58
N GLN A 589 22.75 -1.47 16.78
CA GLN A 589 23.53 -2.48 17.48
C GLN A 589 22.68 -3.73 17.80
N LYS A 590 21.49 -3.54 18.38
CA LYS A 590 20.56 -4.67 18.65
C LYS A 590 20.14 -5.37 17.36
N TYR A 591 19.85 -4.60 16.31
CA TYR A 591 19.47 -5.14 15.02
C TYR A 591 20.59 -5.96 14.36
N TYR A 592 21.83 -5.45 14.39
CA TYR A 592 23.00 -6.16 13.89
C TYR A 592 23.13 -7.54 14.55
N GLU A 593 23.02 -7.60 15.89
CA GLU A 593 23.12 -8.86 16.63
C GLU A 593 21.96 -9.82 16.36
N ILE A 594 20.75 -9.31 16.10
CA ILE A 594 19.62 -10.13 15.65
C ILE A 594 19.92 -10.76 14.29
N LYS A 595 20.33 -9.96 13.30
CA LYS A 595 20.61 -10.45 11.94
C LYS A 595 21.79 -11.40 11.89
N LYS A 596 22.81 -11.16 12.71
CA LYS A 596 23.91 -12.10 12.92
C LYS A 596 23.39 -13.48 13.37
N LYS A 597 22.47 -13.53 14.35
CA LYS A 597 21.87 -14.78 14.85
C LYS A 597 20.96 -15.44 13.81
N GLU A 598 20.09 -14.68 13.15
CA GLU A 598 19.16 -15.20 12.13
C GLU A 598 19.89 -15.79 10.90
N SER A 599 21.09 -15.29 10.59
CA SER A 599 21.88 -15.76 9.45
C SER A 599 22.45 -17.19 9.61
N VAL A 600 22.29 -17.79 10.80
CA VAL A 600 22.84 -19.09 11.19
C VAL A 600 21.71 -20.11 11.42
N PRO A 601 21.66 -21.22 10.65
CA PRO A 601 20.81 -22.36 11.01
C PRO A 601 21.28 -22.95 12.34
N GLU A 602 20.35 -23.35 13.23
CA GLU A 602 20.56 -23.78 14.63
C GLU A 602 21.68 -24.84 14.89
N HIS A 603 22.33 -25.39 13.86
CA HIS A 603 23.27 -26.51 13.93
C HIS A 603 24.59 -26.30 13.17
N SER A 604 25.10 -25.06 12.99
CA SER A 604 26.38 -24.80 12.29
C SER A 604 27.34 -23.87 13.04
N PRO A 605 28.18 -24.39 13.97
CA PRO A 605 29.20 -23.58 14.64
C PRO A 605 30.20 -22.99 13.64
N GLY A 606 30.51 -21.69 13.77
CA GLY A 606 31.48 -20.96 12.93
C GLY A 606 30.88 -20.09 11.81
N LYS A 607 29.57 -20.20 11.51
CA LYS A 607 28.92 -19.35 10.49
C LYS A 607 28.64 -17.92 10.95
N GLU A 608 28.57 -17.65 12.25
CA GLU A 608 28.48 -16.28 12.80
C GLU A 608 29.69 -15.43 12.41
N ALA A 609 30.88 -16.06 12.33
CA ALA A 609 32.09 -15.38 11.87
C ALA A 609 32.02 -14.98 10.39
N ILE A 610 31.21 -15.67 9.57
CA ILE A 610 31.03 -15.31 8.15
C ILE A 610 30.26 -14.00 8.02
N PHE A 611 29.26 -13.76 8.88
CA PHE A 611 28.51 -12.50 8.88
C PHE A 611 29.41 -11.31 9.21
N ASP A 612 30.15 -11.39 10.31
CA ASP A 612 31.10 -10.34 10.70
C ASP A 612 32.18 -10.14 9.63
N ARG A 613 32.74 -11.23 9.07
CA ARG A 613 33.74 -11.15 8.00
C ARG A 613 33.20 -10.48 6.75
N LEU A 614 31.98 -10.80 6.33
CA LEU A 614 31.34 -10.18 5.18
C LEU A 614 31.20 -8.66 5.39
N ILE A 615 30.64 -8.24 6.52
CA ILE A 615 30.45 -6.82 6.82
C ILE A 615 31.81 -6.11 6.91
N ASP A 616 32.75 -6.68 7.65
CA ASP A 616 34.10 -6.12 7.83
C ASP A 616 34.82 -5.97 6.48
N HIS A 617 34.73 -6.97 5.61
CA HIS A 617 35.34 -6.94 4.28
C HIS A 617 34.68 -5.88 3.38
N ILE A 618 33.35 -5.74 3.42
CA ILE A 618 32.64 -4.67 2.70
C ILE A 618 33.10 -3.29 3.19
N CYS A 619 33.13 -3.07 4.51
CA CYS A 619 33.57 -1.80 5.10
C CYS A 619 35.02 -1.48 4.74
N GLN A 620 35.91 -2.47 4.78
CA GLN A 620 37.31 -2.31 4.37
C GLN A 620 37.42 -1.89 2.90
N LEU A 621 36.68 -2.55 2.00
CA LEU A 621 36.65 -2.20 0.58
C LEU A 621 36.16 -0.76 0.35
N MET A 622 35.15 -0.32 1.08
CA MET A 622 34.63 1.05 1.00
C MET A 622 35.67 2.09 1.45
N ILE A 623 36.38 1.82 2.56
CA ILE A 623 37.43 2.71 3.08
C ILE A 623 38.62 2.77 2.12
N ASP A 624 39.10 1.63 1.63
CA ASP A 624 40.27 1.55 0.75
C ASP A 624 40.01 2.21 -0.62
N SER A 625 38.80 2.03 -1.16
CA SER A 625 38.42 2.58 -2.46
C SER A 625 37.91 4.02 -2.40
N ARG A 626 37.57 4.52 -1.20
CA ARG A 626 36.87 5.81 -0.98
C ARG A 626 35.52 5.89 -1.70
N GLN A 627 34.89 4.74 -1.97
CA GLN A 627 33.56 4.62 -2.56
C GLN A 627 32.62 4.06 -1.48
N PHE A 628 31.73 4.89 -0.95
CA PHE A 628 30.87 4.53 0.19
C PHE A 628 29.42 4.21 -0.18
N THR A 629 29.06 4.39 -1.44
CA THR A 629 27.75 4.03 -1.97
C THR A 629 27.69 2.55 -2.32
N GLU A 630 28.77 2.01 -2.89
CA GLU A 630 28.78 0.68 -3.46
C GLU A 630 30.19 0.07 -3.57
N ILE A 631 30.25 -1.25 -3.72
CA ILE A 631 31.48 -2.01 -3.99
C ILE A 631 31.25 -3.05 -5.10
N PRO A 632 32.28 -3.43 -5.89
CA PRO A 632 32.12 -4.47 -6.89
C PRO A 632 31.84 -5.86 -6.27
N ARG A 633 30.82 -6.56 -6.78
CA ARG A 633 30.46 -7.93 -6.35
C ARG A 633 31.62 -8.93 -6.55
N SER A 634 32.45 -8.70 -7.56
CA SER A 634 33.63 -9.52 -7.90
C SER A 634 34.73 -9.52 -6.83
N ARG A 635 34.65 -8.62 -5.84
CA ARG A 635 35.62 -8.53 -4.73
C ARG A 635 35.31 -9.47 -3.57
N LEU A 636 34.12 -10.08 -3.53
CA LEU A 636 33.71 -10.98 -2.47
C LEU A 636 34.01 -12.45 -2.82
N SER A 637 34.30 -13.26 -1.81
CA SER A 637 34.48 -14.71 -1.93
C SER A 637 33.14 -15.46 -2.10
N GLU A 638 33.16 -16.71 -2.57
CA GLU A 638 31.94 -17.50 -2.77
C GLU A 638 31.12 -17.70 -1.48
N GLU A 639 31.79 -17.89 -0.33
CA GLU A 639 31.11 -18.01 0.97
C GLU A 639 30.44 -16.70 1.39
N GLU A 640 31.09 -15.57 1.14
CA GLU A 640 30.56 -14.22 1.39
C GLU A 640 29.37 -13.91 0.49
N LEU A 641 29.45 -14.27 -0.79
CA LEU A 641 28.35 -14.10 -1.75
C LEU A 641 27.12 -14.91 -1.34
N ALA A 642 27.29 -16.15 -0.89
CA ALA A 642 26.18 -16.98 -0.41
C ALA A 642 25.53 -16.43 0.89
N MET A 643 26.28 -15.71 1.71
CA MET A 643 25.74 -14.98 2.87
C MET A 643 25.02 -13.71 2.43
N PHE A 644 25.64 -12.94 1.54
CA PHE A 644 25.09 -11.71 0.99
C PHE A 644 23.75 -11.96 0.29
N ASP A 645 23.65 -12.97 -0.58
CA ASP A 645 22.42 -13.28 -1.33
C ASP A 645 21.25 -13.61 -0.39
N ARG A 646 21.51 -14.27 0.75
CA ARG A 646 20.49 -14.51 1.79
C ARG A 646 20.03 -13.22 2.48
N LEU A 647 20.94 -12.28 2.71
CA LEU A 647 20.60 -10.97 3.30
C LEU A 647 19.90 -10.05 2.29
N LEU A 648 20.16 -10.24 0.99
CA LEU A 648 19.51 -9.53 -0.10
C LEU A 648 18.04 -9.94 -0.26
N GLU A 649 17.69 -11.22 -0.05
CA GLU A 649 16.29 -11.68 -0.13
C GLU A 649 15.35 -10.96 0.85
N ALA A 650 15.86 -10.50 2.00
CA ALA A 650 15.11 -9.73 2.98
C ALA A 650 15.04 -8.22 2.66
N ASP A 651 15.90 -7.72 1.76
CA ASP A 651 16.04 -6.32 1.30
C ASP A 651 16.25 -5.25 2.38
N VAL A 652 16.53 -5.62 3.64
CA VAL A 652 16.65 -4.64 4.73
C VAL A 652 18.06 -4.06 4.84
N ILE A 653 19.09 -4.90 4.71
CA ILE A 653 20.49 -4.48 4.95
C ILE A 653 21.15 -4.03 3.64
N PHE A 654 21.06 -4.86 2.60
CA PHE A 654 21.80 -4.68 1.36
C PHE A 654 20.90 -4.50 0.16
N LYS A 655 21.46 -3.83 -0.86
CA LYS A 655 20.93 -3.68 -2.20
C LYS A 655 21.99 -4.08 -3.22
N GLN A 656 21.54 -4.54 -4.37
CA GLN A 656 22.39 -4.87 -5.51
C GLN A 656 21.99 -4.05 -6.73
N GLU A 657 22.99 -3.53 -7.42
CA GLU A 657 22.84 -2.62 -8.56
C GLU A 657 23.80 -3.02 -9.70
N VAL A 658 23.58 -2.48 -10.89
CA VAL A 658 24.43 -2.72 -12.07
C VAL A 658 24.88 -1.39 -12.63
N GLN A 659 26.18 -1.12 -12.60
CA GLN A 659 26.77 0.07 -13.19
C GLN A 659 27.15 -0.17 -14.65
N VAL A 660 26.80 0.77 -15.52
CA VAL A 660 26.95 0.65 -16.99
C VAL A 660 28.14 1.45 -17.54
N LYS A 661 28.83 2.23 -16.69
CA LYS A 661 29.94 3.08 -17.11
C LYS A 661 31.16 2.93 -16.21
N ARG A 662 32.26 2.49 -16.80
CA ARG A 662 33.61 2.65 -16.24
C ARG A 662 34.52 3.28 -17.30
N GLY A 663 34.77 4.58 -17.18
CA GLY A 663 35.63 5.33 -18.11
C GLY A 663 35.00 5.61 -19.49
N LEU A 664 35.82 5.61 -20.55
CA LEU A 664 35.39 5.90 -21.93
C LEU A 664 34.69 4.70 -22.62
N LEU A 665 34.71 3.52 -22.00
CA LEU A 665 34.09 2.30 -22.51
C LEU A 665 32.85 1.96 -21.66
N LYS A 666 31.79 1.44 -22.31
CA LYS A 666 30.60 0.93 -21.61
C LYS A 666 30.86 -0.49 -21.14
N GLU A 667 31.49 -0.64 -19.98
CA GLU A 667 31.60 -1.92 -19.29
C GLU A 667 30.55 -2.00 -18.16
N THR A 668 29.85 -3.14 -18.06
CA THR A 668 28.86 -3.39 -17.01
C THR A 668 29.50 -4.11 -15.83
N GLU A 669 29.46 -3.52 -14.64
CA GLU A 669 29.94 -4.10 -13.38
C GLU A 669 28.78 -4.21 -12.37
N ILE A 670 28.61 -5.39 -11.76
CA ILE A 670 27.62 -5.60 -10.69
C ILE A 670 28.21 -5.05 -9.39
N VAL A 671 27.48 -4.16 -8.74
CA VAL A 671 27.89 -3.52 -7.49
C VAL A 671 26.88 -3.77 -6.37
N LEU A 672 27.36 -3.72 -5.13
CA LEU A 672 26.60 -3.99 -3.92
C LEU A 672 26.68 -2.78 -3.01
N GLY A 673 25.58 -2.40 -2.35
CA GLY A 673 25.54 -1.29 -1.41
C GLY A 673 24.62 -1.59 -0.22
N PHE A 674 24.62 -0.71 0.78
CA PHE A 674 23.65 -0.77 1.87
C PHE A 674 22.31 -0.15 1.43
N THR A 675 21.20 -0.71 1.90
CA THR A 675 19.87 -0.15 1.65
C THR A 675 19.62 1.13 2.45
N PHE A 676 20.25 1.25 3.63
CA PHE A 676 20.08 2.37 4.55
C PHE A 676 21.43 2.99 4.91
N ASP A 677 21.65 4.24 4.51
CA ASP A 677 22.95 4.93 4.66
C ASP A 677 23.38 5.07 6.12
N GLU A 678 22.47 5.40 7.03
CA GLU A 678 22.81 5.50 8.45
C GLU A 678 23.26 4.14 9.04
N PHE A 679 22.74 3.01 8.54
CA PHE A 679 23.18 1.68 8.98
C PHE A 679 24.56 1.31 8.40
N ARG A 680 24.86 1.74 7.17
CA ARG A 680 26.22 1.67 6.60
C ARG A 680 27.20 2.40 7.50
N ASP A 681 26.90 3.65 7.83
CA ASP A 681 27.82 4.52 8.58
C ASP A 681 28.09 3.94 9.97
N PHE A 682 27.07 3.34 10.60
CA PHE A 682 27.22 2.56 11.82
C PHE A 682 28.17 1.36 11.64
N CYS A 683 28.01 0.56 10.58
CA CYS A 683 28.88 -0.60 10.32
C CYS A 683 30.33 -0.19 10.04
N ILE A 684 30.55 0.84 9.21
CA ILE A 684 31.88 1.37 8.91
C ILE A 684 32.56 1.88 10.20
N THR A 685 31.81 2.59 11.03
CA THR A 685 32.32 3.09 12.30
C THR A 685 32.78 1.95 13.22
N ARG A 686 31.96 0.91 13.38
CA ARG A 686 32.31 -0.29 14.15
C ARG A 686 33.58 -0.96 13.58
N TYR A 687 33.69 -1.05 12.26
CA TYR A 687 34.86 -1.60 11.59
C TYR A 687 36.14 -0.79 11.88
N ILE A 688 36.07 0.54 11.77
CA ILE A 688 37.22 1.44 12.02
C ILE A 688 37.75 1.23 13.44
N LEU A 689 36.85 1.24 14.44
CA LEU A 689 37.25 1.15 15.85
C LEU A 689 37.76 -0.25 16.22
N LYS A 690 37.22 -1.31 15.63
CA LYS A 690 37.68 -2.69 15.83
C LYS A 690 39.10 -2.92 15.29
N ASN A 691 39.51 -2.19 14.24
CA ASN A 691 40.74 -2.45 13.48
C ASN A 691 41.78 -1.32 13.57
N SER A 692 41.56 -0.29 14.39
CA SER A 692 42.50 0.83 14.57
C SER A 692 42.95 0.93 16.02
N ASP A 693 44.25 1.17 16.22
CA ASP A 693 44.74 1.72 17.48
C ASP A 693 44.54 3.25 17.52
N THR A 694 44.84 3.88 18.66
CA THR A 694 44.68 5.31 18.87
C THR A 694 45.39 6.16 17.82
N GLU A 695 46.63 5.83 17.46
CA GLU A 695 47.40 6.60 16.48
C GLU A 695 46.83 6.47 15.06
N SER A 696 46.50 5.25 14.66
CA SER A 696 45.91 4.95 13.35
C SER A 696 44.53 5.58 13.20
N PHE A 697 43.74 5.57 14.28
CA PHE A 697 42.44 6.23 14.33
C PHE A 697 42.56 7.75 14.16
N SER A 698 43.41 8.42 14.94
CA SER A 698 43.60 9.88 14.84
C SER A 698 44.11 10.29 13.45
N ALA A 699 44.99 9.49 12.84
CA ALA A 699 45.46 9.73 11.48
C ALA A 699 44.32 9.59 10.45
N LEU A 700 43.48 8.56 10.57
CA LEU A 700 42.31 8.36 9.73
C LEU A 700 41.30 9.49 9.91
N TRP A 701 40.95 9.84 11.15
CA TRP A 701 40.03 10.93 11.50
C TRP A 701 40.41 12.24 10.82
N ARG A 702 41.66 12.69 11.00
CA ARG A 702 42.17 13.93 10.40
C ARG A 702 42.15 13.87 8.87
N ARG A 703 42.40 12.70 8.29
CA ARG A 703 42.30 12.50 6.83
C ARG A 703 40.86 12.61 6.34
N MET A 704 39.89 12.00 7.03
CA MET A 704 38.47 12.08 6.67
C MET A 704 37.97 13.52 6.66
N HIS A 705 38.35 14.31 7.67
CA HIS A 705 38.02 15.74 7.75
C HIS A 705 38.73 16.59 6.68
N ALA A 706 40.02 16.37 6.46
CA ALA A 706 40.79 17.14 5.48
C ALA A 706 40.30 16.93 4.04
N GLU A 707 39.85 15.71 3.74
CA GLU A 707 39.36 15.32 2.42
C GLU A 707 37.82 15.43 2.28
N ASN A 708 37.10 15.78 3.36
CA ASN A 708 35.64 15.91 3.42
C ASN A 708 34.90 14.67 2.86
N TRP A 709 35.14 13.51 3.48
CA TRP A 709 34.50 12.26 3.05
C TRP A 709 32.97 12.34 3.15
N SER A 710 32.25 11.74 2.19
CA SER A 710 30.78 11.85 2.10
C SER A 710 30.03 11.23 3.26
N ILE A 711 30.68 10.35 4.04
CA ILE A 711 30.10 9.66 5.20
C ILE A 711 30.48 10.29 6.54
N LEU A 712 31.21 11.42 6.51
CA LEU A 712 31.80 12.02 7.70
C LEU A 712 30.74 12.34 8.76
N GLU A 713 29.61 12.93 8.38
CA GLU A 713 28.52 13.26 9.31
C GLU A 713 27.97 12.04 10.06
N GLY A 714 27.77 10.92 9.34
CA GLY A 714 27.27 9.68 9.94
C GLY A 714 28.32 9.01 10.83
N ILE A 715 29.57 8.94 10.37
CA ILE A 715 30.69 8.39 11.13
C ILE A 715 30.92 9.17 12.43
N GLU A 716 30.99 10.49 12.35
CA GLU A 716 31.14 11.40 13.49
C GLU A 716 30.13 11.08 14.59
N ARG A 717 28.85 10.98 14.19
CA ARG A 717 27.73 10.67 15.08
C ARG A 717 27.91 9.32 15.78
N TYR A 718 28.22 8.25 15.04
CA TYR A 718 28.36 6.92 15.66
C TYR A 718 29.64 6.76 16.46
N ILE A 719 30.73 7.43 16.08
CA ILE A 719 31.97 7.46 16.88
C ILE A 719 31.71 8.13 18.22
N PHE A 720 30.96 9.23 18.22
CA PHE A 720 30.55 9.89 19.45
C PHE A 720 29.79 8.92 20.36
N PHE A 721 28.78 8.19 19.86
CA PHE A 721 28.03 7.22 20.68
C PHE A 721 28.89 6.07 21.20
N LEU A 722 29.77 5.51 20.37
CA LEU A 722 30.66 4.43 20.79
C LEU A 722 31.68 4.89 21.85
N ALA A 723 32.23 6.10 21.69
CA ALA A 723 33.13 6.69 22.68
C ALA A 723 32.43 6.89 24.04
N ARG A 724 31.11 7.09 24.04
CA ARG A 724 30.31 7.28 25.25
C ARG A 724 29.83 5.99 25.91
N THR A 725 29.68 4.90 25.14
CA THR A 725 29.05 3.65 25.60
C THR A 725 30.05 2.50 25.82
N GLU A 726 30.96 2.27 24.87
CA GLU A 726 31.81 1.07 24.83
C GLU A 726 33.32 1.39 24.83
N GLY A 727 33.71 2.65 24.60
CA GLY A 727 35.11 3.06 24.35
C GLY A 727 35.71 4.02 25.38
N GLU A 728 36.04 3.54 26.59
CA GLU A 728 36.73 4.34 27.64
C GLU A 728 38.06 4.95 27.13
N GLU A 729 38.76 4.24 26.25
CA GLU A 729 40.02 4.71 25.65
C GLU A 729 39.82 5.69 24.49
N LEU A 730 38.63 5.70 23.87
CA LEU A 730 38.33 6.50 22.67
C LEU A 730 37.90 7.93 23.02
N LEU A 731 37.16 8.12 24.12
CA LEU A 731 36.67 9.43 24.50
C LEU A 731 37.81 10.45 24.68
N PRO A 732 38.89 10.18 25.45
CA PRO A 732 39.98 11.14 25.62
C PRO A 732 40.66 11.54 24.30
N VAL A 733 40.72 10.60 23.35
CA VAL A 733 41.29 10.84 22.02
C VAL A 733 40.40 11.81 21.23
N LEU A 734 39.09 11.58 21.28
CA LEU A 734 38.11 12.42 20.61
C LEU A 734 38.07 13.83 21.21
N GLU A 735 38.13 13.96 22.55
CA GLU A 735 38.15 15.26 23.24
C GLU A 735 39.36 16.14 22.89
N ALA A 736 40.46 15.52 22.47
CA ALA A 736 41.66 16.22 22.02
C ALA A 736 41.53 16.80 20.60
N GLU A 737 40.56 16.35 19.80
CA GLU A 737 40.35 16.83 18.44
C GLU A 737 39.51 18.13 18.43
N LYS A 738 39.80 19.01 17.46
CA LYS A 738 39.22 20.37 17.40
C LYS A 738 37.70 20.36 17.14
N GLU A 739 37.17 19.32 16.52
CA GLU A 739 35.77 19.16 16.15
C GLU A 739 34.88 18.73 17.33
N TYR A 740 35.45 18.26 18.43
CA TYR A 740 34.69 17.64 19.52
C TYR A 740 33.60 18.53 20.11
N LYS A 741 33.84 19.84 20.26
CA LYS A 741 32.82 20.77 20.80
C LYS A 741 31.56 20.76 19.95
N GLN A 742 31.70 20.83 18.63
CA GLN A 742 30.57 20.81 17.70
C GLN A 742 29.92 19.42 17.70
N LEU A 743 30.74 18.37 17.70
CA LEU A 743 30.28 16.98 17.71
C LEU A 743 29.43 16.66 18.95
N TYR A 744 29.87 17.11 20.12
CA TYR A 744 29.19 16.94 21.40
C TYR A 744 27.78 17.56 21.36
N TRP A 745 27.68 18.85 21.04
CA TRP A 745 26.39 19.54 21.05
C TRP A 745 25.43 19.09 19.94
N LYS A 746 25.96 18.46 18.88
CA LYS A 746 25.11 17.86 17.83
C LYS A 746 24.47 16.55 18.29
N ASN A 747 25.18 15.73 19.08
CA ASN A 747 24.80 14.34 19.31
C ASN A 747 24.42 13.98 20.76
N VAL A 748 24.77 14.80 21.76
CA VAL A 748 24.51 14.50 23.19
C VAL A 748 23.02 14.25 23.50
N TRP A 749 22.11 14.86 22.73
CA TRP A 749 20.66 14.74 22.90
C TRP A 749 20.09 13.36 22.54
N GLU A 750 20.88 12.51 21.90
CA GLU A 750 20.47 11.17 21.49
C GLU A 750 21.08 10.07 22.37
N LEU A 751 21.77 10.43 23.46
CA LEU A 751 22.27 9.47 24.44
C LEU A 751 21.14 8.97 25.36
N GLU A 752 21.24 7.71 25.78
CA GLU A 752 20.42 7.20 26.88
C GLU A 752 20.90 7.83 28.19
N GLU A 753 20.02 7.98 29.21
CA GLU A 753 20.40 8.67 30.46
C GLU A 753 21.63 8.04 31.14
N GLU A 754 21.78 6.73 31.03
CA GLU A 754 22.88 5.96 31.62
C GLU A 754 24.25 6.40 31.08
N ASP A 755 24.30 6.96 29.87
CA ASP A 755 25.52 7.43 29.20
C ASP A 755 25.78 8.93 29.41
N ILE A 756 24.93 9.62 30.19
CA ILE A 756 25.05 11.05 30.49
C ILE A 756 25.69 11.21 31.88
N GLY A 757 26.93 11.71 31.88
CA GLY A 757 27.74 11.87 33.08
C GLY A 757 27.57 13.22 33.78
N GLN A 758 28.18 13.34 34.96
CA GLN A 758 28.20 14.60 35.72
C GLN A 758 28.95 15.72 34.99
N GLU A 759 29.94 15.39 34.15
CA GLU A 759 30.65 16.37 33.33
C GLU A 759 29.72 17.01 32.29
N ASP A 760 28.81 16.24 31.70
CA ASP A 760 27.83 16.73 30.73
C ASP A 760 26.85 17.70 31.39
N ILE A 761 26.34 17.33 32.57
CA ILE A 761 25.50 18.20 33.40
C ILE A 761 26.27 19.48 33.76
N GLY A 762 27.56 19.39 34.07
CA GLY A 762 28.44 20.54 34.29
C GLY A 762 28.51 21.47 33.08
N ARG A 763 28.70 20.92 31.88
CA ARG A 763 28.71 21.67 30.60
C ARG A 763 27.37 22.34 30.33
N TRP A 764 26.26 21.63 30.53
CA TRP A 764 24.90 22.16 30.34
C TRP A 764 24.58 23.29 31.32
N ARG A 765 24.97 23.12 32.59
CA ARG A 765 24.83 24.14 33.62
C ARG A 765 25.62 25.39 33.25
N ALA A 766 26.87 25.25 32.83
CA ALA A 766 27.69 26.38 32.39
C ALA A 766 27.03 27.10 31.20
N GLU A 767 26.57 26.36 30.19
CA GLU A 767 25.94 26.91 29.00
C GLU A 767 24.67 27.72 29.32
N LEU A 768 23.80 27.19 30.20
CA LEU A 768 22.59 27.87 30.62
C LEU A 768 22.92 29.13 31.45
N LEU A 769 23.86 29.02 32.39
CA LEU A 769 24.27 30.12 33.28
C LEU A 769 25.01 31.24 32.56
N THR A 770 25.57 31.01 31.38
CA THR A 770 26.20 32.05 30.55
C THR A 770 25.31 32.55 29.42
N GLY A 771 24.09 32.02 29.26
CA GLY A 771 23.22 32.34 28.14
C GLY A 771 23.79 31.91 26.79
N GLY A 772 24.51 30.79 26.78
CA GLY A 772 25.22 30.27 25.61
C GLY A 772 24.30 29.94 24.42
N GLU A 773 24.92 29.54 23.31
CA GLU A 773 24.23 29.20 22.07
C GLU A 773 23.25 28.04 22.27
N TYR A 774 23.61 27.04 23.10
CA TYR A 774 22.82 25.82 23.30
C TYR A 774 21.90 25.85 24.51
N ALA A 775 21.76 27.00 25.19
CA ALA A 775 20.89 27.16 26.36
C ALA A 775 19.43 26.72 26.10
N ALA A 776 18.90 27.05 24.93
CA ALA A 776 17.56 26.63 24.51
C ALA A 776 17.45 25.12 24.30
N SER A 777 18.47 24.50 23.71
CA SER A 777 18.51 23.06 23.51
C SER A 777 18.54 22.31 24.83
N VAL A 778 19.34 22.77 25.81
CA VAL A 778 19.37 22.20 27.18
C VAL A 778 17.99 22.28 27.83
N ALA A 779 17.37 23.46 27.82
CA ALA A 779 16.05 23.66 28.43
C ALA A 779 14.97 22.80 27.77
N ASN A 780 14.92 22.76 26.43
CA ASN A 780 14.00 21.91 25.68
C ASN A 780 14.21 20.41 25.98
N PHE A 781 15.47 19.98 26.04
CA PHE A 781 15.82 18.61 26.34
C PHE A 781 15.29 18.20 27.72
N LEU A 782 15.61 18.95 28.78
CA LEU A 782 15.15 18.66 30.13
C LEU A 782 13.63 18.79 30.30
N LEU A 783 12.97 19.74 29.62
CA LEU A 783 11.50 19.87 29.61
C LEU A 783 10.79 18.68 28.96
N SER A 784 11.44 18.01 28.01
CA SER A 784 10.89 16.78 27.43
C SER A 784 11.03 15.55 28.35
N HIS A 785 11.83 15.64 29.42
CA HIS A 785 12.15 14.55 30.34
C HIS A 785 11.39 14.68 31.68
N ARG A 786 10.05 14.66 31.61
CA ARG A 786 9.15 14.86 32.78
C ARG A 786 8.93 13.63 33.67
N ASP A 787 9.10 12.42 33.11
CA ASP A 787 8.88 11.18 33.85
C ASP A 787 10.07 10.86 34.76
N ARG A 788 9.95 11.28 36.03
CA ARG A 788 10.96 11.08 37.09
C ARG A 788 11.19 9.62 37.45
N ASN A 789 10.29 8.70 37.09
CA ASN A 789 10.50 7.26 37.33
C ASN A 789 11.47 6.67 36.30
N TYR A 790 11.49 7.26 35.10
CA TYR A 790 12.38 6.84 34.02
C TYR A 790 13.68 7.62 34.04
N PHE A 791 13.58 8.96 34.06
CA PHE A 791 14.72 9.86 34.11
C PHE A 791 15.05 10.22 35.55
N ARG A 792 16.06 9.55 36.11
CA ARG A 792 16.40 9.67 37.54
C ARG A 792 17.15 10.96 37.87
N THR A 793 17.94 11.45 36.93
CA THR A 793 18.92 12.54 37.09
C THR A 793 18.77 13.62 36.04
N VAL A 794 18.46 13.25 34.80
CA VAL A 794 18.36 14.15 33.63
C VAL A 794 16.89 14.42 33.34
N ASN A 795 16.26 15.23 34.19
CA ASN A 795 14.82 15.48 34.15
C ASN A 795 14.49 16.96 34.40
N THR A 796 13.19 17.28 34.44
CA THR A 796 12.71 18.66 34.69
C THR A 796 13.16 19.25 36.03
N ASP A 797 13.41 18.44 37.06
CA ASP A 797 13.89 18.96 38.34
C ASP A 797 15.32 19.52 38.22
N LEU A 798 16.17 18.91 37.38
CA LEU A 798 17.51 19.43 37.06
C LEU A 798 17.43 20.80 36.38
N LEU A 799 16.46 21.01 35.47
CA LEU A 799 16.24 22.33 34.86
C LEU A 799 15.86 23.36 35.92
N PHE A 800 14.94 23.02 36.83
CA PHE A 800 14.54 23.94 37.90
C PHE A 800 15.71 24.26 38.84
N GLU A 801 16.58 23.30 39.13
CA GLU A 801 17.81 23.56 39.88
C GLU A 801 18.71 24.57 39.15
N MET A 802 18.93 24.39 37.84
CA MET A 802 19.74 25.30 37.03
C MET A 802 19.12 26.70 36.93
N LEU A 803 17.79 26.81 36.79
CA LEU A 803 17.08 28.08 36.77
C LEU A 803 17.13 28.81 38.13
N ASN A 804 17.09 28.06 39.25
CA ASN A 804 17.34 28.65 40.56
C ASN A 804 18.76 29.22 40.64
N GLN A 805 19.78 28.48 40.18
CA GLN A 805 21.15 29.00 40.17
C GLN A 805 21.28 30.24 39.28
N LEU A 806 20.61 30.25 38.12
CA LEU A 806 20.57 31.39 37.21
C LEU A 806 19.97 32.64 37.88
N ALA A 807 18.88 32.48 38.64
CA ALA A 807 18.17 33.56 39.33
C ALA A 807 18.97 34.22 40.48
N ILE A 808 20.17 33.72 40.81
CA ILE A 808 21.11 34.40 41.71
C ILE A 808 21.68 35.67 41.06
N ASN A 809 21.79 35.70 39.72
CA ASN A 809 22.28 36.84 38.96
C ASN A 809 21.17 37.40 38.06
N LEU A 810 20.49 38.45 38.55
CA LEU A 810 19.33 39.09 37.89
C LEU A 810 19.59 39.43 36.41
N ALA A 811 20.67 40.15 36.11
CA ALA A 811 20.94 40.59 34.73
C ALA A 811 21.11 39.43 33.74
N VAL A 812 21.71 38.31 34.20
CA VAL A 812 21.89 37.12 33.37
C VAL A 812 20.60 36.31 33.29
N PHE A 813 19.86 36.23 34.41
CA PHE A 813 18.54 35.60 34.45
C PHE A 813 17.60 36.25 33.44
N ASP A 814 17.47 37.58 33.45
CA ASP A 814 16.57 38.30 32.55
C ASP A 814 16.94 38.07 31.08
N SER A 815 18.22 38.19 30.74
CA SER A 815 18.69 37.97 29.38
C SER A 815 18.39 36.54 28.88
N VAL A 816 18.61 35.53 29.74
CA VAL A 816 18.40 34.13 29.38
C VAL A 816 16.90 33.79 29.33
N THR A 817 16.11 34.22 30.31
CA THR A 817 14.66 33.94 30.32
C THR A 817 13.95 34.65 29.17
N GLN A 818 14.34 35.86 28.80
CA GLN A 818 13.84 36.52 27.58
C GLN A 818 14.18 35.69 26.33
N LYS A 819 15.42 35.20 26.19
CA LYS A 819 15.81 34.34 25.05
C LYS A 819 15.00 33.03 25.01
N LEU A 820 14.73 32.42 26.16
CA LEU A 820 14.06 31.12 26.24
C LEU A 820 12.53 31.22 26.12
N PHE A 821 11.94 32.29 26.66
CA PHE A 821 10.53 32.34 27.03
C PHE A 821 9.79 33.64 26.64
N CYS A 822 10.40 34.53 25.85
CA CYS A 822 9.77 35.80 25.43
C CYS A 822 8.36 35.61 24.82
N LYS A 823 7.59 36.70 24.84
CA LYS A 823 6.26 36.75 24.21
C LYS A 823 6.38 36.71 22.69
N THR A 824 5.40 36.08 22.04
CA THR A 824 5.28 36.16 20.58
C THR A 824 4.92 37.60 20.18
N GLN A 825 5.79 38.29 19.44
CA GLN A 825 5.40 39.57 18.84
C GLN A 825 4.55 39.28 17.60
N LYS A 826 3.48 40.05 17.40
CA LYS A 826 2.61 39.95 16.23
C LYS A 826 2.55 41.31 15.54
N ASP A 827 2.62 41.32 14.20
CA ASP A 827 2.34 42.54 13.43
C ASP A 827 0.84 42.88 13.43
N TYR A 828 0.51 44.01 12.80
CA TYR A 828 -0.87 44.47 12.66
C TYR A 828 -1.77 43.52 11.83
N GLN A 829 -1.19 42.55 11.13
CA GLN A 829 -1.90 41.50 10.38
C GLN A 829 -2.03 40.21 11.19
N GLY A 830 -1.55 40.18 12.44
CA GLY A 830 -1.55 39.00 13.30
C GLY A 830 -0.47 37.98 12.95
N ARG A 831 0.49 38.32 12.09
CA ARG A 831 1.63 37.44 11.75
C ARG A 831 2.69 37.56 12.82
N GLU A 832 3.27 36.44 13.23
CA GLU A 832 4.38 36.44 14.18
C GLU A 832 5.58 37.21 13.59
N THR A 833 6.08 38.21 14.32
CA THR A 833 7.26 39.00 14.00
C THR A 833 8.24 38.97 15.17
N GLY A 834 9.48 39.45 14.98
CA GLY A 834 10.48 39.53 16.05
C GLY A 834 11.20 38.22 16.39
N GLU A 835 11.99 38.25 17.48
CA GLU A 835 12.69 37.09 18.00
C GLU A 835 11.72 36.10 18.63
N ARG A 836 11.81 34.83 18.21
CA ARG A 836 11.00 33.74 18.76
C ARG A 836 11.64 33.20 20.03
N ALA A 837 10.81 32.87 21.02
CA ALA A 837 11.24 32.13 22.19
C ALA A 837 11.96 30.84 21.77
N GLY A 838 13.15 30.60 22.33
CA GLY A 838 13.94 29.41 22.03
C GLY A 838 13.32 28.10 22.54
N VAL A 839 12.34 28.19 23.46
CA VAL A 839 11.70 27.03 24.10
C VAL A 839 10.18 27.13 24.02
N GLN A 840 9.55 27.84 24.97
CA GLN A 840 8.10 27.96 25.10
C GLN A 840 7.78 29.41 25.40
N SER A 841 7.03 30.07 24.52
CA SER A 841 6.69 31.47 24.74
C SER A 841 5.70 31.63 25.91
N CYS A 842 5.88 32.69 26.69
CA CYS A 842 5.07 32.98 27.87
C CYS A 842 3.58 33.11 27.55
N ASP A 843 3.25 33.82 26.48
CA ASP A 843 1.88 34.03 26.00
C ASP A 843 1.20 32.71 25.62
N LYS A 844 1.86 31.86 24.81
CA LYS A 844 1.30 30.56 24.39
C LYS A 844 1.09 29.63 25.58
N LEU A 845 1.97 29.68 26.59
CA LEU A 845 1.80 28.91 27.82
C LEU A 845 0.55 29.37 28.57
N THR A 846 0.39 30.67 28.80
CA THR A 846 -0.77 31.22 29.51
C THR A 846 -2.08 31.01 28.73
N GLU A 847 -2.06 31.18 27.41
CA GLU A 847 -3.21 30.91 26.51
C GLU A 847 -3.65 29.44 26.62
N ALA A 848 -2.71 28.48 26.59
CA ALA A 848 -3.04 27.06 26.70
C ALA A 848 -3.72 26.70 28.04
N PHE A 849 -3.27 27.28 29.15
CA PHE A 849 -3.92 27.07 30.45
C PHE A 849 -5.27 27.79 30.56
N GLN A 850 -5.45 28.94 29.92
CA GLN A 850 -6.74 29.65 29.86
C GLN A 850 -7.75 28.89 29.00
N GLU A 851 -7.35 28.36 27.83
CA GLU A 851 -8.19 27.55 26.94
C GLU A 851 -8.66 26.26 27.62
N HIS A 852 -7.79 25.65 28.44
CA HIS A 852 -8.05 24.39 29.14
C HIS A 852 -8.31 24.56 30.65
N LYS A 853 -8.72 25.74 31.10
CA LYS A 853 -8.85 26.06 32.53
C LYS A 853 -9.81 25.12 33.29
N GLU A 854 -10.87 24.63 32.64
CA GLU A 854 -11.85 23.71 33.24
C GLU A 854 -11.40 22.23 33.17
N ASP A 855 -10.34 21.90 32.43
CA ASP A 855 -9.82 20.53 32.31
C ASP A 855 -8.83 20.21 33.44
N LYS A 856 -9.37 19.66 34.53
CA LYS A 856 -8.59 19.23 35.71
C LYS A 856 -7.51 18.20 35.37
N ALA A 857 -7.72 17.36 34.35
CA ALA A 857 -6.73 16.36 33.94
C ALA A 857 -5.61 17.00 33.11
N PHE A 858 -5.90 18.00 32.29
CA PHE A 858 -4.88 18.81 31.61
C PHE A 858 -3.99 19.53 32.62
N ILE A 859 -4.58 20.21 33.61
CA ILE A 859 -3.83 20.96 34.64
C ILE A 859 -2.89 20.02 35.41
N LYS A 860 -3.40 18.88 35.88
CA LYS A 860 -2.59 17.89 36.61
C LYS A 860 -1.46 17.30 35.76
N ARG A 861 -1.72 17.00 34.48
CA ARG A 861 -0.69 16.47 33.56
C ARG A 861 0.39 17.50 33.21
N ASN A 862 0.08 18.80 33.30
CA ASN A 862 0.99 19.88 32.95
C ASN A 862 1.53 20.65 34.18
N ALA A 863 1.52 20.05 35.36
CA ALA A 863 2.03 20.65 36.60
C ALA A 863 3.49 21.16 36.50
N ASP A 864 4.35 20.51 35.69
CA ASP A 864 5.72 21.00 35.46
C ASP A 864 5.77 22.29 34.63
N TYR A 865 4.82 22.52 33.71
CA TYR A 865 4.72 23.80 33.01
C TYR A 865 4.16 24.90 33.91
N LEU A 866 3.25 24.53 34.83
CA LEU A 866 2.80 25.44 35.88
C LEU A 866 3.98 25.85 36.78
N ARG A 867 4.85 24.92 37.18
CA ARG A 867 6.12 25.22 37.89
C ARG A 867 7.05 26.12 37.08
N LEU A 868 7.18 25.86 35.77
CA LEU A 868 8.01 26.67 34.87
C LEU A 868 7.57 28.14 34.85
N SER A 869 6.26 28.40 34.93
CA SER A 869 5.71 29.77 34.92
C SER A 869 6.20 30.66 36.08
N ILE A 870 6.64 30.08 37.21
CA ILE A 870 7.25 30.84 38.31
C ILE A 870 8.50 31.59 37.83
N TYR A 871 9.24 31.02 36.89
CA TYR A 871 10.45 31.65 36.32
C TYR A 871 10.15 32.61 35.16
N MET A 872 8.88 32.77 34.78
CA MET A 872 8.44 33.62 33.67
C MET A 872 7.69 34.88 34.17
N VAL A 873 7.52 35.04 35.49
CA VAL A 873 6.78 36.17 36.09
C VAL A 873 7.32 37.53 35.63
N GLU A 874 8.63 37.68 35.51
CA GLU A 874 9.28 38.91 35.01
C GLU A 874 8.92 39.25 33.55
N ILE A 875 8.41 38.28 32.78
CA ILE A 875 7.99 38.48 31.38
C ILE A 875 6.54 38.96 31.30
N ASP A 876 5.65 38.37 32.11
CA ASP A 876 4.23 38.74 32.19
C ASP A 876 3.59 38.38 33.53
N ALA A 877 3.86 39.19 34.55
CA ALA A 877 3.31 39.00 35.88
C ALA A 877 1.77 38.95 35.87
N TYR A 878 1.13 39.76 35.02
CA TYR A 878 -0.33 39.85 34.95
C TYR A 878 -0.96 38.57 34.39
N GLN A 879 -0.52 38.09 33.22
CA GLN A 879 -1.09 36.89 32.61
C GLN A 879 -0.76 35.63 33.40
N ILE A 880 0.45 35.54 33.96
CA ILE A 880 0.83 34.42 34.83
C ILE A 880 0.00 34.44 36.12
N GLY A 881 -0.17 35.60 36.75
CA GLY A 881 -1.04 35.73 37.92
C GLY A 881 -2.47 35.29 37.64
N ALA A 882 -3.06 35.77 36.53
CA ALA A 882 -4.40 35.37 36.11
C ALA A 882 -4.51 33.86 35.86
N MET A 883 -3.52 33.27 35.17
CA MET A 883 -3.43 31.83 34.94
C MET A 883 -3.41 31.03 36.26
N TRP A 884 -2.61 31.46 37.25
CA TRP A 884 -2.55 30.80 38.55
C TRP A 884 -3.84 30.92 39.35
N SER A 885 -4.54 32.05 39.27
CA SER A 885 -5.86 32.23 39.90
C SER A 885 -6.91 31.31 39.29
N ASP A 886 -6.94 31.19 37.96
CA ASP A 886 -7.83 30.25 37.25
C ASP A 886 -7.52 28.80 37.64
N VAL A 887 -6.24 28.41 37.67
CA VAL A 887 -5.81 27.07 38.09
C VAL A 887 -6.19 26.78 39.54
N TYR A 888 -6.00 27.74 40.45
CA TYR A 888 -6.33 27.57 41.86
C TYR A 888 -7.84 27.42 42.09
N ALA A 889 -8.67 28.14 41.32
CA ALA A 889 -10.13 28.02 41.39
C ALA A 889 -10.60 26.59 41.04
N GLU A 890 -9.93 25.94 40.08
CA GLU A 890 -10.35 24.64 39.55
C GLU A 890 -9.68 23.43 40.23
N VAL A 891 -8.38 23.54 40.56
CA VAL A 891 -7.58 22.46 41.14
C VAL A 891 -6.66 22.99 42.28
N PRO A 892 -7.25 23.48 43.38
CA PRO A 892 -6.51 24.13 44.46
C PRO A 892 -5.44 23.21 45.06
N GLU A 893 -5.67 21.90 45.16
CA GLU A 893 -4.70 20.99 45.77
C GLU A 893 -3.37 20.95 44.99
N THR A 894 -3.43 21.01 43.66
CA THR A 894 -2.23 20.97 42.79
C THR A 894 -1.43 22.27 42.91
N ALA A 895 -2.13 23.41 42.90
CA ALA A 895 -1.51 24.72 43.09
C ALA A 895 -0.88 24.85 44.48
N GLU A 896 -1.60 24.45 45.54
CA GLU A 896 -1.09 24.45 46.90
C GLU A 896 0.12 23.53 47.07
N GLU A 897 0.12 22.34 46.48
CA GLU A 897 1.26 21.41 46.54
C GLU A 897 2.52 22.03 45.92
N ILE A 898 2.38 22.68 44.77
CA ILE A 898 3.51 23.34 44.10
C ILE A 898 4.01 24.52 44.93
N LEU A 899 3.10 25.41 45.35
CA LEU A 899 3.44 26.60 46.14
C LEU A 899 4.09 26.21 47.46
N GLU A 900 3.52 25.23 48.18
CA GLU A 900 4.09 24.71 49.43
C GLU A 900 5.49 24.14 49.21
N LYS A 901 5.71 23.36 48.15
CA LYS A 901 7.04 22.80 47.83
C LYS A 901 8.10 23.89 47.66
N TYR A 902 7.76 25.02 47.05
CA TYR A 902 8.71 26.11 46.84
C TYR A 902 8.84 27.02 48.07
N VAL A 903 7.74 27.48 48.66
CA VAL A 903 7.75 28.36 49.84
C VAL A 903 8.50 27.72 51.02
N MET A 904 8.43 26.39 51.17
CA MET A 904 9.10 25.67 52.26
C MET A 904 10.60 25.41 52.03
N ARG A 905 11.14 25.62 50.83
CA ARG A 905 12.60 25.52 50.60
C ARG A 905 13.33 26.66 51.30
N GLU A 906 14.53 26.41 51.79
CA GLU A 906 15.38 27.43 52.45
C GLU A 906 16.44 28.01 51.52
N ASP A 907 16.68 27.37 50.38
CA ASP A 907 17.79 27.61 49.46
C ASP A 907 17.38 28.29 48.15
N LEU A 908 16.17 28.85 48.06
CA LEU A 908 15.72 29.54 46.87
C LEU A 908 16.31 30.95 46.73
N PRO A 909 16.60 31.40 45.49
CA PRO A 909 16.99 32.78 45.20
C PRO A 909 15.89 33.77 45.56
N GLN A 910 16.28 35.00 45.91
CA GLN A 910 15.35 36.04 46.33
C GLN A 910 14.34 36.42 45.24
N LEU A 911 14.77 36.44 43.97
CA LEU A 911 13.87 36.67 42.83
C LEU A 911 12.73 35.63 42.79
N ILE A 912 13.03 34.37 43.06
CA ILE A 912 12.01 33.31 43.03
C ILE A 912 11.01 33.46 44.18
N TYR A 913 11.45 33.90 45.36
CA TYR A 913 10.52 34.25 46.44
C TYR A 913 9.61 35.43 46.06
N HIS A 914 10.15 36.44 45.37
CA HIS A 914 9.35 37.55 44.85
C HIS A 914 8.31 37.07 43.82
N ASN A 915 8.70 36.21 42.87
CA ASN A 915 7.78 35.67 41.87
C ASN A 915 6.63 34.88 42.51
N LEU A 916 6.92 34.13 43.58
CA LEU A 916 5.91 33.41 44.37
C LEU A 916 4.98 34.36 45.13
N GLU A 917 5.48 35.52 45.57
CA GLU A 917 4.69 36.57 46.24
C GLU A 917 3.66 37.14 45.26
N VAL A 918 4.10 37.51 44.05
CA VAL A 918 3.23 37.98 42.96
C VAL A 918 2.15 36.96 42.62
N ILE A 919 2.51 35.67 42.52
CA ILE A 919 1.55 34.60 42.25
C ILE A 919 0.54 34.44 43.39
N LEU A 920 0.99 34.43 44.65
CA LEU A 920 0.11 34.32 45.81
C LEU A 920 -0.83 35.52 45.94
N ASP A 921 -0.34 36.73 45.67
CA ASP A 921 -1.15 37.95 45.70
C ASP A 921 -2.19 37.94 44.58
N ALA A 922 -1.88 37.43 43.40
CA ALA A 922 -2.86 37.24 42.33
C ALA A 922 -3.97 36.24 42.71
N ILE A 923 -3.63 35.15 43.40
CA ILE A 923 -4.61 34.14 43.87
C ILE A 923 -5.48 34.69 45.00
N ILE A 924 -4.91 35.47 45.92
CA ILE A 924 -5.61 35.98 47.11
C ILE A 924 -6.39 37.28 46.82
N GLY A 925 -5.94 38.06 45.83
CA GLY A 925 -6.43 39.39 45.49
C GLY A 925 -5.70 40.51 46.24
N GLU A 926 -5.40 41.63 45.56
CA GLU A 926 -4.95 42.87 46.20
C GLU A 926 -6.11 43.46 47.02
N ASP A 927 -5.84 43.68 48.31
CA ASP A 927 -6.73 44.13 49.37
C ASP A 927 -7.88 43.17 49.73
N GLY A 928 -7.98 42.89 51.03
CA GLY A 928 -9.06 42.12 51.64
C GLY A 928 -10.43 42.82 51.60
N GLU A 929 -10.85 43.32 50.45
CA GLU A 929 -12.24 43.67 50.17
C GLU A 929 -12.81 42.73 49.10
N GLU A 930 -13.86 42.02 49.51
CA GLU A 930 -14.71 41.18 48.69
C GLU A 930 -15.03 41.85 47.34
N LYS A 931 -14.34 41.47 46.26
CA LYS A 931 -14.86 41.67 44.91
C LYS A 931 -16.05 40.76 44.73
N GLY A 932 -17.22 41.33 44.97
CA GLY A 932 -18.53 40.69 44.84
C GLY A 932 -18.83 40.25 43.42
N THR A 933 -18.39 39.05 43.06
CA THR A 933 -19.01 38.21 42.01
C THR A 933 -18.65 36.72 42.17
N LEU A 934 -18.53 36.24 43.42
CA LEU A 934 -18.53 34.80 43.75
C LEU A 934 -19.63 34.49 44.77
N ARG A 935 -20.86 34.90 44.45
CA ARG A 935 -22.07 34.37 45.09
C ARG A 935 -22.59 33.21 44.26
N GLU A 936 -21.96 32.05 44.39
CA GLU A 936 -22.56 30.71 44.24
C GLU A 936 -21.46 29.65 44.31
N ASN A 937 -20.89 29.44 45.50
CA ASN A 937 -20.29 28.14 45.90
C ASN A 937 -20.06 28.12 47.42
N ARG A 938 -21.16 28.00 48.18
CA ARG A 938 -21.17 27.89 49.65
C ARG A 938 -20.65 26.55 50.20
N GLU A 939 -20.04 25.70 49.37
CA GLU A 939 -19.41 24.46 49.82
C GLU A 939 -17.91 24.60 50.11
N PHE A 940 -17.25 25.66 49.65
CA PHE A 940 -15.79 25.84 49.81
C PHE A 940 -15.34 26.44 51.15
N GLU A 941 -16.19 27.18 51.86
CA GLU A 941 -15.85 27.73 53.19
C GLU A 941 -15.71 26.65 54.28
N LYS A 942 -16.14 25.40 54.02
CA LYS A 942 -16.04 24.29 54.95
C LYS A 942 -14.78 23.43 54.81
N SER A 943 -13.92 23.65 53.81
CA SER A 943 -12.80 22.76 53.49
C SER A 943 -11.38 23.26 53.85
N GLY A 944 -11.22 24.38 54.56
CA GLY A 944 -9.93 24.77 55.15
C GLY A 944 -8.83 25.28 54.20
N GLY A 945 -9.09 25.44 52.89
CA GLY A 945 -8.11 25.88 51.87
C GLY A 945 -7.53 27.28 52.08
N TYR A 946 -8.37 28.27 52.45
CA TYR A 946 -7.89 29.63 52.76
C TYR A 946 -6.90 29.69 53.94
N GLY A 947 -6.98 28.73 54.87
CA GLY A 947 -6.04 28.63 55.99
C GLY A 947 -4.65 28.12 55.58
N LYS A 948 -4.50 27.46 54.44
CA LYS A 948 -3.21 26.98 53.93
C LYS A 948 -2.49 28.07 53.13
N LEU A 949 -3.18 28.74 52.20
CA LEU A 949 -2.61 29.89 51.48
C LEU A 949 -2.17 31.01 52.42
N GLY A 950 -2.97 31.35 53.44
CA GLY A 950 -2.59 32.35 54.43
C GLY A 950 -1.32 31.97 55.23
N ARG A 951 -1.12 30.67 55.51
CA ARG A 951 0.11 30.15 56.14
C ARG A 951 1.31 30.22 55.19
N LEU A 952 1.12 29.89 53.90
CA LEU A 952 2.17 30.02 52.89
C LEU A 952 2.57 31.48 52.71
N ARG A 953 1.61 32.41 52.61
CA ARG A 953 1.88 33.86 52.53
C ARG A 953 2.61 34.38 53.78
N ALA A 954 2.21 33.97 54.97
CA ALA A 954 2.90 34.35 56.21
C ALA A 954 4.35 33.83 56.25
N THR A 955 4.57 32.59 55.81
CA THR A 955 5.90 31.96 55.73
C THR A 955 6.77 32.66 54.69
N LEU A 956 6.20 33.00 53.53
CA LEU A 956 6.89 33.73 52.48
C LEU A 956 7.27 35.14 52.95
N ASN A 957 6.34 35.87 53.57
CA ASN A 957 6.56 37.20 54.13
C ASN A 957 7.68 37.23 55.18
N GLU A 958 7.79 36.18 56.02
CA GLU A 958 8.90 36.06 56.96
C GLU A 958 10.25 35.88 56.25
N LYS A 959 10.28 35.08 55.18
CA LYS A 959 11.48 34.82 54.38
C LYS A 959 11.92 36.04 53.57
N THR A 960 10.97 36.78 53.01
CA THR A 960 11.21 37.99 52.23
C THR A 960 11.61 39.19 53.11
N GLN A 961 11.00 39.37 54.28
CA GLN A 961 11.37 40.44 55.24
C GLN A 961 12.76 40.28 55.86
N LYS A 962 13.31 39.06 55.89
CA LYS A 962 14.63 38.77 56.46
C LYS A 962 15.78 39.34 55.62
N HIS A 963 15.55 39.70 54.35
CA HIS A 963 16.57 40.16 53.42
C HIS A 963 16.15 41.50 52.80
N ASN A 964 17.08 42.46 52.68
CA ASN A 964 16.75 43.88 52.46
C ASN A 964 16.29 44.17 51.01
N TYR A 965 14.95 44.23 50.80
CA TYR A 965 14.24 44.41 49.52
C TYR A 965 14.57 45.68 48.70
N LYS A 966 15.27 46.65 49.28
CA LYS A 966 15.49 47.96 48.65
C LYS A 966 16.36 47.90 47.39
N ALA A 967 17.22 46.89 47.24
CA ALA A 967 18.14 46.79 46.10
C ALA A 967 17.51 46.11 44.87
N ILE A 968 16.63 45.12 45.08
CA ILE A 968 15.94 44.40 43.99
C ILE A 968 14.83 45.29 43.42
N ASN A 969 14.01 45.92 44.28
CA ASN A 969 12.95 46.83 43.84
C ASN A 969 13.48 48.06 43.09
N SER A 970 14.69 48.56 43.40
CA SER A 970 15.31 49.65 42.63
C SER A 970 15.86 49.22 41.27
N HIS A 971 16.18 47.93 41.08
CA HIS A 971 16.62 47.40 39.79
C HIS A 971 15.42 47.00 38.91
N LEU A 972 14.40 46.36 39.49
CA LEU A 972 13.13 46.04 38.83
C LEU A 972 12.36 47.30 38.41
N ALA A 973 12.34 48.35 39.25
CA ALA A 973 11.76 49.64 38.88
C ALA A 973 12.50 50.33 37.73
N ALA A 974 13.81 50.09 37.56
CA ALA A 974 14.57 50.61 36.42
C ALA A 974 14.30 49.83 35.12
N ILE A 975 13.87 48.56 35.21
CA ILE A 975 13.49 47.71 34.09
C ILE A 975 12.04 47.99 33.64
N TRP A 976 11.14 48.34 34.57
CA TRP A 976 9.75 48.72 34.24
C TRP A 976 9.59 50.15 33.71
N ASP A 977 10.59 51.02 33.89
CA ASP A 977 10.60 52.40 33.37
C ASP A 977 11.23 52.54 31.97
N GLU A 978 11.84 51.49 31.40
CA GLU A 978 12.27 51.37 29.98
C GLU A 978 11.26 50.55 29.15
#